data_AF-A0A511J8V6-F1
#
_entry.id   AF-A0A511J8V6-F1
#
_cell.length_a   1.000
_cell.length_b   1.000
_cell.length_c   1.000
_cell.angle_alpha   90.00
_cell.angle_beta   90.00
_cell.angle_gamma   90.00
#
_symmetry.space_group_name_H-M   'P 1'
#
loop_
_entity.id
_entity.type
_entity.pdbx_description
1 polymer ?
#
loop_
_entity_poly.entity_id
_entity_poly.type
_entity_poly.pdbx_seq_one_letter_code
_entity_poly.pdbx_strand_id
1 'polypeptide(L)'
;MITDRPQVITSEVGFEFDDERVLQEVTRMLGDLPTGQRLPTYTFPFTLSDAALGPDRGIVDELLASGYSTVMRLPLRAGVDRAEVEQHLQDNLAPQLMLFLRSLEELHLSGTANDFVAFVTRETKQDGVEQVLLEADGTSTEWLVYTRQLPVERDLVDPMGEGWKQVHAVGTAVAVPLGADETVHTERTYPLHVYFPTEEEGGFAFIAHADWALHLDRRQLSNAPEAVPYNDLLTAAVVELICDVVAPDLAIRLDDPTATAAVLTPRGTSAGFGARLHKALLAALPRVPFVPTVGGHALQPAQVDLLNSACPDVHEFHALADVRSHPALVLPDIEADVLTRAFIRELGTLGPGDRALDLTDTLRMLRPPTPESAPEFYGHLVAWSEHTGRSEFIRSLKAIPCVLTQYAQVMTPVSRVYFPRTDDNIPDDLPLPIAVIPDDAVLRSLLKDAGVSEFDWRTIIPGYLVPLLTDPQQDPDERERALNALRAYVLRVQRAGDASLREAVAAVLVPARDASGTQRALVPAGQVYFGADWDSSGRAEKIYGAFGATEFLDAPVPADEQELTQEQTFWEFLSVDHNPRVMEATAGGPYAYSTTALWEHPHRDAPGWAAWLALDEVQGALPCPQNHPQSQRLSASFALDRFDELVEAGDPDRLQHLWDALAQDWGHRYERATTAVFRCVHGSHSGERNRLVPSLLWHQLTTGQWVPAHLGAQRVQVAPGSAWRAANQTPRHVSRRVPTLPDAMVHGPGSRLVNELGVIDAARLDADELFDLLRALAAEGEAGEPEGELVKAAQWAARQLDEVLRTRQVPAPDDPLPLLSVRDGQRLFVSDPLVVRDRC
;
A
#
# COMPACT_ATOMS: atom_id res chain seq x y z
N MET A 1 67.28 -10.46 -30.74
CA MET A 1 68.52 -11.01 -30.12
C MET A 1 69.41 -9.83 -29.82
N ILE A 2 69.83 -9.67 -28.55
CA ILE A 2 70.52 -8.46 -28.04
C ILE A 2 72.02 -8.50 -28.36
N THR A 3 72.60 -9.69 -28.39
CA THR A 3 74.01 -9.95 -28.69
C THR A 3 74.14 -11.05 -29.72
N ASP A 4 75.13 -10.94 -30.61
CA ASP A 4 75.56 -12.03 -31.49
C ASP A 4 76.78 -12.77 -30.90
N ARG A 5 77.30 -12.31 -29.75
CA ARG A 5 78.50 -12.83 -29.10
C ARG A 5 78.35 -12.97 -27.57
N PRO A 6 77.45 -13.83 -27.07
CA PRO A 6 77.28 -14.03 -25.64
C PRO A 6 78.55 -14.64 -25.01
N GLN A 7 78.96 -14.12 -23.87
CA GLN A 7 80.16 -14.51 -23.16
C GLN A 7 79.81 -14.98 -21.75
N VAL A 8 80.39 -16.10 -21.32
CA VAL A 8 80.22 -16.67 -19.98
C VAL A 8 81.57 -16.70 -19.31
N ILE A 9 81.66 -16.06 -18.15
CA ILE A 9 82.89 -15.95 -17.37
C ILE A 9 82.63 -16.54 -15.98
N THR A 10 83.50 -17.46 -15.58
CA THR A 10 83.56 -18.01 -14.22
C THR A 10 84.95 -17.73 -13.65
N SER A 11 85.17 -18.03 -12.36
CA SER A 11 86.49 -17.87 -11.74
C SER A 11 87.60 -18.72 -12.39
N GLU A 12 87.24 -19.82 -13.07
CA GLU A 12 88.20 -20.77 -13.65
C GLU A 12 88.30 -20.68 -15.17
N VAL A 13 87.18 -20.41 -15.85
CA VAL A 13 87.09 -20.47 -17.31
C VAL A 13 86.21 -19.34 -17.85
N GLY A 14 86.67 -18.73 -18.94
CA GLY A 14 85.87 -17.81 -19.77
C GLY A 14 85.73 -18.35 -21.18
N PHE A 15 84.51 -18.32 -21.72
CA PHE A 15 84.25 -18.68 -23.11
C PHE A 15 83.18 -17.79 -23.74
N GLU A 16 83.21 -17.70 -25.06
CA GLU A 16 82.23 -16.99 -25.87
C GLU A 16 81.68 -17.87 -26.97
N PHE A 17 80.48 -17.53 -27.43
CA PHE A 17 79.91 -18.05 -28.67
C PHE A 17 79.95 -16.95 -29.71
N ASP A 18 80.39 -17.24 -30.94
CA ASP A 18 80.53 -16.25 -32.00
C ASP A 18 80.09 -16.84 -33.34
N ASP A 19 78.92 -16.43 -33.81
CA ASP A 19 78.28 -16.92 -35.04
C ASP A 19 79.21 -16.80 -36.25
N GLU A 20 79.89 -15.67 -36.35
CA GLU A 20 80.79 -15.37 -37.47
C GLU A 20 82.02 -16.27 -37.41
N ARG A 21 82.58 -16.46 -36.22
CA ARG A 21 83.76 -17.31 -36.01
C ARG A 21 83.43 -18.78 -36.25
N VAL A 22 82.25 -19.26 -35.85
CA VAL A 22 81.79 -20.61 -36.19
C VAL A 22 81.66 -20.76 -37.70
N LEU A 23 81.04 -19.80 -38.39
CA LEU A 23 80.91 -19.84 -39.84
C LEU A 23 82.28 -19.87 -40.53
N GLN A 24 83.21 -19.02 -40.09
CA GLN A 24 84.58 -18.96 -40.61
C GLN A 24 85.33 -20.28 -40.38
N GLU A 25 85.31 -20.83 -39.17
CA GLU A 25 86.01 -22.07 -38.83
C GLU A 25 85.42 -23.28 -39.57
N VAL A 26 84.09 -23.39 -39.63
CA VAL A 26 83.42 -24.47 -40.36
C VAL A 26 83.67 -24.36 -41.86
N THR A 27 83.57 -23.16 -42.44
CA THR A 27 83.87 -22.92 -43.87
C THR A 27 85.35 -23.22 -44.16
N ARG A 28 86.26 -22.85 -43.26
CA ARG A 28 87.70 -23.15 -43.37
C ARG A 28 87.97 -24.66 -43.35
N MET A 29 87.22 -25.44 -42.57
CA MET A 29 87.40 -26.89 -42.45
C MET A 29 86.68 -27.69 -43.54
N LEU A 30 85.49 -27.27 -43.96
CA LEU A 30 84.57 -28.04 -44.81
C LEU A 30 84.36 -27.43 -46.21
N GLY A 31 84.86 -26.22 -46.47
CA GLY A 31 84.62 -25.47 -47.71
C GLY A 31 83.31 -24.67 -47.66
N ASP A 32 82.92 -24.10 -48.80
CA ASP A 32 81.74 -23.24 -48.92
C ASP A 32 80.46 -23.96 -48.48
N LEU A 33 79.73 -23.33 -47.56
CA LEU A 33 78.47 -23.85 -47.06
C LEU A 33 77.31 -23.48 -48.01
N PRO A 34 76.29 -24.34 -48.17
CA PRO A 34 75.09 -24.01 -48.93
C PRO A 34 74.43 -22.71 -48.45
N THR A 35 73.93 -21.91 -49.37
CA THR A 35 73.27 -20.64 -49.06
C THR A 35 72.08 -20.86 -48.14
N GLY A 36 72.10 -20.20 -46.97
CA GLY A 36 71.04 -20.31 -45.96
C GLY A 36 71.24 -21.40 -44.90
N GLN A 37 72.35 -22.17 -44.95
CA GLN A 37 72.70 -23.14 -43.92
C GLN A 37 72.96 -22.42 -42.58
N ARG A 38 72.23 -22.80 -41.52
CA ARG A 38 72.47 -22.32 -40.15
C ARG A 38 73.37 -23.30 -39.40
N LEU A 39 74.32 -22.77 -38.63
CA LEU A 39 75.20 -23.55 -37.77
C LEU A 39 74.76 -23.37 -36.30
N PRO A 40 74.82 -24.43 -35.47
CA PRO A 40 74.43 -24.34 -34.07
C PRO A 40 75.55 -23.70 -33.24
N THR A 41 75.72 -22.37 -33.32
CA THR A 41 76.84 -21.65 -32.69
C THR A 41 77.02 -21.96 -31.21
N TYR A 42 75.92 -22.17 -30.49
CA TYR A 42 75.92 -22.51 -29.07
C TYR A 42 76.66 -23.83 -28.72
N THR A 43 76.97 -24.69 -29.70
CA THR A 43 77.76 -25.92 -29.46
C THR A 43 79.26 -25.70 -29.61
N PHE A 44 79.71 -24.51 -30.00
CA PHE A 44 81.12 -24.18 -30.26
C PHE A 44 81.61 -23.08 -29.32
N PRO A 45 81.93 -23.39 -28.05
CA PRO A 45 82.52 -22.41 -27.15
C PRO A 45 83.96 -22.10 -27.57
N PHE A 46 84.27 -20.83 -27.77
CA PHE A 46 85.64 -20.36 -27.97
C PHE A 46 86.19 -19.82 -26.65
N THR A 47 87.45 -20.13 -26.35
CA THR A 47 88.11 -19.55 -25.17
C THR A 47 88.11 -18.02 -25.27
N LEU A 48 87.59 -17.38 -24.22
CA LEU A 48 87.53 -15.93 -24.13
C LEU A 48 88.87 -15.40 -23.66
N SER A 49 89.47 -14.50 -24.43
CA SER A 49 90.67 -13.79 -23.99
C SER A 49 90.31 -12.54 -23.21
N ASP A 50 91.14 -12.17 -22.26
CA ASP A 50 91.09 -10.91 -21.52
C ASP A 50 90.83 -9.66 -22.38
N ALA A 51 91.41 -9.61 -23.59
CA ALA A 51 91.25 -8.49 -24.51
C ALA A 51 89.84 -8.40 -25.10
N ALA A 52 89.11 -9.52 -25.19
CA ALA A 52 87.76 -9.59 -25.75
C ALA A 52 86.67 -9.04 -24.81
N LEU A 53 86.99 -8.84 -23.52
CA LEU A 53 86.13 -8.16 -22.56
C LEU A 53 86.06 -6.64 -22.79
N GLY A 54 87.07 -6.07 -23.48
CA GLY A 54 87.10 -4.66 -23.85
C GLY A 54 86.96 -3.72 -22.63
N PRO A 55 86.10 -2.69 -22.70
CA PRO A 55 85.94 -1.71 -21.61
C PRO A 55 85.30 -2.30 -20.34
N ASP A 56 84.58 -3.43 -20.46
CA ASP A 56 83.80 -4.01 -19.36
C ASP A 56 84.65 -4.91 -18.46
N ARG A 57 85.93 -5.12 -18.78
CA ARG A 57 86.83 -5.98 -18.01
C ARG A 57 86.86 -5.61 -16.52
N GLY A 58 86.94 -4.32 -16.21
CA GLY A 58 86.98 -3.85 -14.83
C GLY A 58 85.74 -4.27 -14.03
N ILE A 59 84.55 -4.22 -14.66
CA ILE A 59 83.28 -4.62 -14.03
C ILE A 59 83.22 -6.14 -13.86
N VAL A 60 83.69 -6.92 -14.84
CA VAL A 60 83.75 -8.38 -14.73
C VAL A 60 84.68 -8.81 -13.59
N ASP A 61 85.87 -8.20 -13.49
CA ASP A 61 86.83 -8.48 -12.42
C ASP A 61 86.24 -8.11 -11.04
N GLU A 62 85.50 -6.99 -10.95
CA GLU A 62 84.80 -6.56 -9.73
C GLU A 62 83.67 -7.52 -9.31
N LEU A 63 82.86 -8.01 -10.25
CA LEU A 63 81.80 -8.99 -9.97
C LEU A 63 82.38 -10.32 -9.49
N LEU A 64 83.43 -10.83 -10.12
CA LEU A 64 84.08 -12.06 -9.67
C LEU A 64 84.71 -11.88 -8.27
N ALA A 65 85.33 -10.72 -8.00
CA ALA A 65 85.87 -10.41 -6.68
C ALA A 65 84.78 -10.25 -5.60
N SER A 66 83.59 -9.77 -5.99
CA SER A 66 82.40 -9.66 -5.13
C SER A 66 81.71 -11.01 -4.84
N GLY A 67 82.23 -12.12 -5.36
CA GLY A 67 81.77 -13.48 -5.05
C GLY A 67 80.76 -14.08 -6.04
N TYR A 68 80.47 -13.39 -7.15
CA TYR A 68 79.62 -13.96 -8.20
C TYR A 68 80.34 -15.13 -8.89
N SER A 69 79.72 -16.32 -8.90
CA SER A 69 80.32 -17.54 -9.44
C SER A 69 80.25 -17.62 -10.97
N THR A 70 79.27 -16.96 -11.58
CA THR A 70 79.05 -16.91 -13.03
C THR A 70 78.65 -15.49 -13.42
N VAL A 71 79.39 -14.90 -14.37
CA VAL A 71 79.10 -13.61 -14.98
C VAL A 71 78.77 -13.84 -16.45
N MET A 72 77.55 -13.48 -16.86
CA MET A 72 77.16 -13.49 -18.27
C MET A 72 77.27 -12.08 -18.83
N ARG A 73 78.14 -11.91 -19.82
CA ARG A 73 78.29 -10.65 -20.55
C ARG A 73 77.64 -10.78 -21.92
N LEU A 74 76.76 -9.85 -22.25
CA LEU A 74 76.01 -9.81 -23.51
C LEU A 74 76.32 -8.52 -24.28
N PRO A 75 77.45 -8.44 -25.01
CA PRO A 75 77.81 -7.25 -25.76
C PRO A 75 76.75 -6.90 -26.80
N LEU A 76 76.26 -5.66 -26.80
CA LEU A 76 75.22 -5.26 -27.74
C LEU A 76 75.72 -5.39 -29.18
N ARG A 77 74.94 -6.06 -30.04
CA ARG A 77 75.25 -6.13 -31.47
C ARG A 77 75.04 -4.77 -32.13
N ALA A 78 75.65 -4.58 -33.30
CA ALA A 78 75.50 -3.35 -34.07
C ALA A 78 74.02 -3.09 -34.41
N GLY A 79 73.52 -1.90 -34.08
CA GLY A 79 72.15 -1.48 -34.32
C GLY A 79 71.15 -1.75 -33.19
N VAL A 80 71.56 -2.36 -32.07
CA VAL A 80 70.76 -2.43 -30.84
C VAL A 80 71.12 -1.23 -29.96
N ASP A 81 70.11 -0.43 -29.61
CA ASP A 81 70.30 0.73 -28.73
C ASP A 81 70.27 0.30 -27.26
N ARG A 82 71.09 0.96 -26.42
CA ARG A 82 71.05 0.79 -24.97
C ARG A 82 69.66 1.10 -24.43
N ALA A 83 69.02 2.16 -24.93
CA ALA A 83 67.69 2.58 -24.48
C ALA A 83 66.63 1.49 -24.73
N GLU A 84 66.74 0.72 -25.82
CA GLU A 84 65.84 -0.39 -26.12
C GLU A 84 66.02 -1.55 -25.13
N VAL A 85 67.26 -1.87 -24.76
CA VAL A 85 67.56 -2.91 -23.77
C VAL A 85 67.12 -2.49 -22.37
N GLU A 86 67.34 -1.22 -22.02
CA GLU A 86 66.90 -0.63 -20.76
C GLU A 86 65.38 -0.73 -20.60
N GLN A 87 64.62 -0.30 -21.61
CA GLN A 87 63.16 -0.42 -21.60
C GLN A 87 62.73 -1.88 -21.48
N HIS A 88 63.36 -2.79 -22.21
CA HIS A 88 63.03 -4.22 -22.15
C HIS A 88 63.29 -4.82 -20.77
N LEU A 89 64.34 -4.40 -20.06
CA LEU A 89 64.58 -4.81 -18.67
C LEU A 89 63.49 -4.26 -17.74
N GLN A 90 63.12 -2.99 -17.88
CA GLN A 90 62.08 -2.36 -17.05
C GLN A 90 60.69 -2.98 -17.27
N ASP A 91 60.37 -3.39 -18.50
CA ASP A 91 59.07 -3.98 -18.83
C ASP A 91 58.91 -5.42 -18.32
N ASN A 92 60.00 -6.16 -18.15
CA ASN A 92 59.95 -7.62 -17.89
C ASN A 92 60.58 -8.05 -16.57
N LEU A 93 61.46 -7.23 -15.98
CA LEU A 93 62.11 -7.53 -14.71
C LEU A 93 61.40 -6.78 -13.59
N ALA A 94 60.55 -7.51 -12.86
CA ALA A 94 59.80 -6.98 -11.74
C ALA A 94 60.07 -7.81 -10.46
N PRO A 95 60.02 -7.21 -9.26
CA PRO A 95 60.23 -7.95 -8.01
C PRO A 95 59.33 -9.20 -7.86
N GLN A 96 58.11 -9.16 -8.41
CA GLN A 96 57.11 -10.24 -8.33
C GLN A 96 57.58 -11.56 -9.00
N LEU A 97 58.61 -11.53 -9.85
CA LEU A 97 59.25 -12.73 -10.38
C LEU A 97 59.69 -13.69 -9.28
N MET A 98 60.13 -13.13 -8.16
CA MET A 98 60.64 -13.87 -7.02
C MET A 98 59.55 -14.71 -6.33
N LEU A 99 58.25 -14.45 -6.56
CA LEU A 99 57.17 -15.25 -6.00
C LEU A 99 57.18 -16.70 -6.48
N PHE A 100 57.63 -16.94 -7.72
CA PHE A 100 57.61 -18.28 -8.34
C PHE A 100 59.02 -18.89 -8.48
N LEU A 101 60.07 -18.06 -8.45
CA LEU A 101 61.46 -18.49 -8.48
C LEU A 101 61.95 -18.86 -7.07
N ARG A 102 61.59 -20.06 -6.61
CA ARG A 102 61.79 -20.52 -5.22
C ARG A 102 63.22 -20.44 -4.69
N SER A 103 64.22 -20.63 -5.53
CA SER A 103 65.63 -20.58 -5.13
C SER A 103 66.23 -19.18 -5.15
N LEU A 104 65.48 -18.17 -5.61
CA LEU A 104 65.94 -16.78 -5.68
C LEU A 104 65.53 -16.06 -4.39
N GLU A 105 66.51 -15.53 -3.66
CA GLU A 105 66.31 -14.78 -2.40
C GLU A 105 66.50 -13.26 -2.59
N GLU A 106 67.27 -12.86 -3.59
CA GLU A 106 67.67 -11.48 -3.85
C GLU A 106 67.77 -11.20 -5.36
N LEU A 107 67.26 -10.06 -5.82
CA LEU A 107 67.31 -9.63 -7.23
C LEU A 107 67.70 -8.15 -7.31
N HIS A 108 68.74 -7.86 -8.11
CA HIS A 108 69.23 -6.51 -8.36
C HIS A 108 69.04 -6.15 -9.83
N LEU A 109 68.42 -4.99 -10.06
CA LEU A 109 68.49 -4.28 -11.34
C LEU A 109 69.33 -3.02 -11.14
N SER A 110 70.35 -2.85 -11.98
CA SER A 110 71.26 -1.71 -11.90
C SER A 110 71.64 -1.19 -13.28
N GLY A 111 71.83 0.13 -13.40
CA GLY A 111 72.27 0.80 -14.64
C GLY A 111 71.14 1.23 -15.59
N THR A 112 69.90 1.25 -15.10
CA THR A 112 68.68 1.70 -15.78
C THR A 112 68.12 2.96 -15.10
N ALA A 113 67.08 3.57 -15.68
CA ALA A 113 66.35 4.68 -15.06
C ALA A 113 65.54 4.28 -13.81
N ASN A 114 65.25 2.98 -13.63
CA ASN A 114 64.43 2.43 -12.55
C ASN A 114 65.16 1.22 -11.92
N ASP A 115 66.31 1.50 -11.34
CA ASP A 115 67.08 0.50 -10.59
C ASP A 115 66.34 0.11 -9.31
N PHE A 116 66.40 -1.18 -8.97
CA PHE A 116 65.78 -1.69 -7.75
C PHE A 116 66.60 -2.81 -7.13
N VAL A 117 66.42 -2.99 -5.83
CA VAL A 117 66.87 -4.18 -5.10
C VAL A 117 65.68 -4.80 -4.43
N ALA A 118 65.45 -6.09 -4.69
CA ALA A 118 64.36 -6.85 -4.13
C ALA A 118 64.86 -8.05 -3.30
N PHE A 119 64.25 -8.24 -2.14
CA PHE A 119 64.48 -9.37 -1.24
C PHE A 119 63.18 -10.12 -1.02
N VAL A 120 63.28 -11.43 -0.83
CA VAL A 120 62.11 -12.25 -0.51
C VAL A 120 62.37 -13.15 0.69
N THR A 121 61.43 -13.14 1.63
CA THR A 121 61.37 -14.08 2.75
C THR A 121 60.14 -14.95 2.59
N ARG A 122 60.29 -16.27 2.75
CA ARG A 122 59.20 -17.24 2.59
C ARG A 122 58.99 -18.03 3.86
N GLU A 123 57.74 -18.09 4.31
CA GLU A 123 57.31 -18.96 5.41
C GLU A 123 56.31 -19.97 4.88
N THR A 124 56.70 -21.25 4.84
CA THR A 124 55.78 -22.34 4.47
C THR A 124 54.91 -22.70 5.67
N LYS A 125 53.59 -22.54 5.52
CA LYS A 125 52.60 -22.91 6.54
C LYS A 125 52.35 -24.43 6.52
N GLN A 126 51.69 -24.95 7.56
CA GLN A 126 51.51 -26.40 7.78
C GLN A 126 50.72 -27.12 6.66
N ASP A 127 49.92 -26.38 5.91
CA ASP A 127 49.09 -26.82 4.78
C ASP A 127 49.79 -26.71 3.42
N GLY A 128 51.04 -26.23 3.39
CA GLY A 128 51.83 -26.08 2.17
C GLY A 128 51.59 -24.78 1.41
N VAL A 129 50.79 -23.85 1.94
CA VAL A 129 50.69 -22.47 1.44
C VAL A 129 51.91 -21.67 1.92
N GLU A 130 52.50 -20.88 1.03
CA GLU A 130 53.64 -20.01 1.37
C GLU A 130 53.14 -18.59 1.64
N GLN A 131 53.50 -18.02 2.79
CA GLN A 131 53.39 -16.59 3.05
C GLN A 131 54.73 -15.95 2.66
N VAL A 132 54.69 -15.03 1.71
CA VAL A 132 55.86 -14.47 1.06
C VAL A 132 55.91 -12.96 1.29
N LEU A 133 56.95 -12.51 1.99
CA LEU A 133 57.25 -11.10 2.16
C LEU A 133 58.24 -10.68 1.08
N LEU A 134 57.83 -9.79 0.20
CA LEU A 134 58.62 -9.23 -0.90
C LEU A 134 58.91 -7.76 -0.61
N GLU A 135 60.17 -7.44 -0.35
CA GLU A 135 60.65 -6.09 -0.12
C GLU A 135 61.37 -5.57 -1.37
N ALA A 136 60.94 -4.43 -1.90
CA ALA A 136 61.61 -3.75 -3.02
C ALA A 136 61.62 -2.23 -2.79
N ASP A 137 62.79 -1.61 -2.90
CA ASP A 137 63.00 -0.16 -2.75
C ASP A 137 62.37 0.46 -1.50
N GLY A 138 62.43 -0.26 -0.37
CA GLY A 138 61.87 0.17 0.91
C GLY A 138 60.34 0.00 1.02
N THR A 139 59.69 -0.57 0.01
CA THR A 139 58.28 -0.98 0.06
C THR A 139 58.20 -2.47 0.31
N SER A 140 57.42 -2.88 1.31
CA SER A 140 57.17 -4.29 1.60
C SER A 140 55.77 -4.66 1.11
N THR A 141 55.66 -5.79 0.41
CA THR A 141 54.40 -6.38 -0.03
C THR A 141 54.33 -7.81 0.43
N GLU A 142 53.16 -8.23 0.88
CA GLU A 142 52.94 -9.57 1.38
C GLU A 142 52.04 -10.37 0.44
N TRP A 143 52.28 -11.66 0.32
CA TRP A 143 51.62 -12.54 -0.64
C TRP A 143 51.32 -13.91 -0.06
N LEU A 144 50.16 -14.46 -0.38
CA LEU A 144 49.84 -15.87 -0.21
C LEU A 144 50.07 -16.60 -1.53
N VAL A 145 51.00 -17.55 -1.55
CA VAL A 145 51.36 -18.32 -2.75
C VAL A 145 50.91 -19.76 -2.60
N TYR A 146 49.92 -20.14 -3.40
CA TYR A 146 49.36 -21.47 -3.51
C TYR A 146 50.03 -22.18 -4.67
N THR A 147 50.53 -23.39 -4.47
CA THR A 147 51.23 -24.13 -5.52
C THR A 147 50.71 -25.56 -5.66
N ARG A 148 50.75 -26.08 -6.89
CA ARG A 148 50.38 -27.45 -7.20
C ARG A 148 51.34 -27.98 -8.26
N GLN A 149 51.76 -29.23 -8.10
CA GLN A 149 52.57 -29.96 -9.07
C GLN A 149 51.73 -31.07 -9.68
N LEU A 150 51.82 -31.21 -11.00
CA LEU A 150 51.00 -32.12 -11.78
C LEU A 150 51.90 -33.04 -12.61
N PRO A 151 51.63 -34.34 -12.66
CA PRO A 151 52.32 -35.22 -13.60
C PRO A 151 51.91 -34.88 -15.03
N VAL A 152 52.86 -34.95 -15.96
CA VAL A 152 52.58 -34.68 -17.37
C VAL A 152 52.33 -35.98 -18.14
N GLU A 153 51.16 -36.06 -18.79
CA GLU A 153 50.81 -37.14 -19.72
C GLU A 153 51.67 -37.07 -20.98
N ARG A 154 52.27 -38.21 -21.37
CA ARG A 154 53.21 -38.26 -22.50
C ARG A 154 52.57 -37.85 -23.82
N ASP A 155 51.31 -38.24 -24.03
CA ASP A 155 50.57 -37.97 -25.27
C ASP A 155 50.40 -36.47 -25.55
N LEU A 156 50.46 -35.62 -24.51
CA LEU A 156 50.34 -34.16 -24.64
C LEU A 156 51.67 -33.47 -24.98
N VAL A 157 52.81 -34.02 -24.54
CA VAL A 157 54.11 -33.35 -24.65
C VAL A 157 55.03 -33.94 -25.71
N ASP A 158 54.89 -35.22 -26.05
CA ASP A 158 55.68 -35.86 -27.10
C ASP A 158 55.59 -35.13 -28.47
N PRO A 159 54.43 -34.60 -28.89
CA PRO A 159 54.32 -33.81 -30.13
C PRO A 159 55.06 -32.46 -30.10
N MET A 160 55.41 -31.95 -28.92
CA MET A 160 56.01 -30.61 -28.74
C MET A 160 57.54 -30.59 -28.96
N GLY A 161 58.16 -31.76 -29.15
CA GLY A 161 59.57 -31.92 -29.52
C GLY A 161 60.43 -32.62 -28.47
N GLU A 162 61.67 -32.98 -28.84
CA GLU A 162 62.57 -33.81 -28.01
C GLU A 162 62.86 -33.22 -26.62
N GLY A 163 62.91 -31.89 -26.48
CA GLY A 163 63.15 -31.23 -25.19
C GLY A 163 62.05 -31.51 -24.15
N TRP A 164 60.83 -31.79 -24.59
CA TRP A 164 59.68 -32.03 -23.73
C TRP A 164 59.61 -33.46 -23.17
N LYS A 165 60.35 -34.41 -23.78
CA LYS A 165 60.37 -35.81 -23.32
C LYS A 165 60.95 -35.99 -21.92
N GLN A 166 61.79 -35.05 -21.49
CA GLN A 166 62.41 -35.05 -20.16
C GLN A 166 61.54 -34.40 -19.08
N VAL A 167 60.44 -33.73 -19.46
CA VAL A 167 59.54 -33.05 -18.51
C VAL A 167 58.62 -34.08 -17.88
N HIS A 168 58.76 -34.33 -16.58
CA HIS A 168 57.97 -35.33 -15.85
C HIS A 168 56.81 -34.73 -15.05
N ALA A 169 56.98 -33.49 -14.58
CA ALA A 169 55.98 -32.76 -13.81
C ALA A 169 56.01 -31.28 -14.22
N VAL A 170 54.87 -30.62 -14.02
CA VAL A 170 54.65 -29.20 -14.29
C VAL A 170 53.96 -28.54 -13.11
N GLY A 171 54.31 -27.29 -12.85
CA GLY A 171 53.78 -26.48 -11.77
C GLY A 171 52.68 -25.55 -12.22
N THR A 172 51.70 -25.37 -11.34
CA THR A 172 50.76 -24.24 -11.35
C THR A 172 50.84 -23.52 -10.01
N ALA A 173 50.67 -22.21 -10.01
CA ALA A 173 50.62 -21.42 -8.80
C ALA A 173 49.67 -20.23 -8.91
N VAL A 174 49.15 -19.78 -7.76
CA VAL A 174 48.34 -18.58 -7.64
C VAL A 174 48.90 -17.75 -6.49
N ALA A 175 49.24 -16.49 -6.75
CA ALA A 175 49.71 -15.57 -5.72
C ALA A 175 48.68 -14.47 -5.48
N VAL A 176 48.20 -14.36 -4.25
CA VAL A 176 47.21 -13.35 -3.81
C VAL A 176 47.93 -12.30 -2.96
N PRO A 177 47.87 -11.01 -3.32
CA PRO A 177 48.50 -9.95 -2.55
C PRO A 177 47.70 -9.62 -1.29
N LEU A 178 48.41 -9.38 -0.19
CA LEU A 178 47.88 -8.89 1.08
C LEU A 178 48.30 -7.45 1.33
N GLY A 179 47.46 -6.73 2.06
CA GLY A 179 47.68 -5.39 2.58
C GLY A 179 48.37 -5.38 3.93
N ALA A 180 48.71 -4.18 4.39
CA ALA A 180 49.40 -3.97 5.68
C ALA A 180 48.54 -4.36 6.90
N ASP A 181 47.23 -4.49 6.71
CA ASP A 181 46.25 -4.93 7.70
C ASP A 181 45.87 -6.42 7.54
N GLU A 182 46.68 -7.19 6.78
CA GLU A 182 46.45 -8.60 6.46
C GLU A 182 45.18 -8.84 5.61
N THR A 183 44.57 -7.80 5.02
CA THR A 183 43.43 -7.95 4.09
C THR A 183 43.89 -8.17 2.66
N VAL A 184 43.01 -8.63 1.78
CA VAL A 184 43.36 -8.82 0.36
C VAL A 184 43.45 -7.48 -0.38
N HIS A 185 44.50 -7.30 -1.17
CA HIS A 185 44.66 -6.12 -2.02
C HIS A 185 44.03 -6.36 -3.40
N THR A 186 42.94 -5.64 -3.73
CA THR A 186 42.19 -5.86 -4.99
C THR A 186 42.24 -4.71 -6.00
N GLU A 187 43.07 -3.69 -5.77
CA GLU A 187 43.12 -2.50 -6.62
C GLU A 187 43.90 -2.69 -7.93
N ARG A 188 44.83 -3.67 -7.96
CA ARG A 188 45.72 -3.93 -9.10
C ARG A 188 45.41 -5.28 -9.73
N THR A 189 45.45 -5.34 -11.06
CA THR A 189 45.42 -6.59 -11.81
C THR A 189 46.80 -6.99 -12.30
N TYR A 190 46.97 -8.27 -12.58
CA TYR A 190 48.25 -8.83 -13.02
C TYR A 190 48.08 -9.67 -14.30
N PRO A 191 49.09 -9.68 -15.19
CA PRO A 191 49.12 -10.60 -16.31
C PRO A 191 49.37 -12.04 -15.82
N LEU A 192 49.21 -13.00 -16.72
CA LEU A 192 49.64 -14.38 -16.48
C LEU A 192 51.16 -14.46 -16.42
N HIS A 193 51.68 -15.35 -15.60
CA HIS A 193 53.12 -15.59 -15.47
C HIS A 193 53.52 -16.98 -15.97
N VAL A 194 54.63 -17.05 -16.69
CA VAL A 194 55.39 -18.29 -16.94
C VAL A 194 56.81 -18.03 -16.48
N TYR A 195 56.99 -18.09 -15.16
CA TYR A 195 58.09 -17.48 -14.40
C TYR A 195 58.15 -15.94 -14.53
N PHE A 196 58.14 -15.42 -15.76
CA PHE A 196 58.10 -14.01 -16.12
C PHE A 196 56.69 -13.53 -16.46
N PRO A 197 56.37 -12.23 -16.27
CA PRO A 197 55.11 -11.67 -16.73
C PRO A 197 55.00 -11.82 -18.24
N THR A 198 53.83 -12.24 -18.69
CA THR A 198 53.48 -12.31 -20.11
C THR A 198 52.66 -11.08 -20.51
N GLU A 199 52.36 -10.92 -21.79
CA GLU A 199 51.41 -9.91 -22.29
C GLU A 199 49.95 -10.38 -22.17
N GLU A 200 49.69 -11.50 -21.49
CA GLU A 200 48.37 -12.12 -21.38
C GLU A 200 47.63 -11.61 -20.14
N GLU A 201 46.68 -10.71 -20.32
CA GLU A 201 45.93 -10.10 -19.20
C GLU A 201 44.77 -10.99 -18.73
N GLY A 202 44.78 -11.39 -17.45
CA GLY A 202 43.70 -12.19 -16.84
C GLY A 202 42.52 -11.37 -16.30
N GLY A 203 42.78 -10.13 -15.88
CA GLY A 203 41.77 -9.21 -15.32
C GLY A 203 41.45 -9.42 -13.83
N PHE A 204 42.22 -10.23 -13.11
CA PHE A 204 42.02 -10.53 -11.68
C PHE A 204 43.10 -9.89 -10.80
N ALA A 205 42.78 -9.76 -9.50
CA ALA A 205 43.66 -9.19 -8.48
C ALA A 205 44.73 -10.15 -7.93
N PHE A 206 44.91 -11.31 -8.58
CA PHE A 206 45.93 -12.30 -8.23
C PHE A 206 46.79 -12.61 -9.44
N ILE A 207 48.00 -13.11 -9.21
CA ILE A 207 48.87 -13.60 -10.27
C ILE A 207 48.62 -15.10 -10.47
N ALA A 208 48.23 -15.48 -11.68
CA ALA A 208 48.16 -16.88 -12.10
C ALA A 208 49.43 -17.29 -12.84
N HIS A 209 50.06 -18.35 -12.37
CA HIS A 209 51.28 -18.91 -12.93
C HIS A 209 51.08 -20.37 -13.34
N ALA A 210 51.61 -20.77 -14.49
CA ALA A 210 51.81 -22.18 -14.82
C ALA A 210 52.97 -22.34 -15.81
N ASP A 211 53.46 -23.57 -15.96
CA ASP A 211 54.48 -23.93 -16.95
C ASP A 211 53.90 -23.98 -18.39
N TRP A 212 53.12 -22.96 -18.79
CA TRP A 212 52.52 -22.88 -20.12
C TRP A 212 53.59 -22.85 -21.21
N ALA A 213 53.30 -23.48 -22.33
CA ALA A 213 54.11 -23.39 -23.53
C ALA A 213 53.97 -21.99 -24.13
N LEU A 214 55.11 -21.34 -24.37
CA LEU A 214 55.20 -19.98 -24.90
C LEU A 214 55.57 -19.95 -26.39
N HIS A 215 55.31 -18.81 -27.04
CA HIS A 215 55.91 -18.49 -28.34
C HIS A 215 57.44 -18.33 -28.26
N LEU A 216 58.11 -18.28 -29.41
CA LEU A 216 59.57 -18.13 -29.48
C LEU A 216 60.10 -16.84 -28.84
N ASP A 217 59.30 -15.77 -28.84
CA ASP A 217 59.61 -14.49 -28.19
C ASP A 217 59.33 -14.51 -26.67
N ARG A 218 58.66 -15.57 -26.16
CA ARG A 218 58.36 -15.81 -24.75
C ARG A 218 57.51 -14.75 -24.06
N ARG A 219 56.83 -13.89 -24.82
CA ARG A 219 55.94 -12.84 -24.27
C ARG A 219 54.48 -13.27 -24.27
N GLN A 220 54.13 -14.20 -25.15
CA GLN A 220 52.76 -14.68 -25.35
C GLN A 220 52.71 -16.20 -25.27
N LEU A 221 51.54 -16.72 -24.86
CA LEU A 221 51.30 -18.15 -24.78
C LEU A 221 51.15 -18.75 -26.19
N SER A 222 51.77 -19.90 -26.42
CA SER A 222 51.78 -20.55 -27.73
C SER A 222 50.38 -20.97 -28.15
N ASN A 223 50.01 -20.60 -29.38
CA ASN A 223 48.79 -21.05 -30.05
C ASN A 223 49.05 -22.15 -31.10
N ALA A 224 50.25 -22.73 -31.13
CA ALA A 224 50.57 -23.83 -32.04
C ALA A 224 49.63 -25.03 -31.76
N PRO A 225 49.12 -25.72 -32.81
CA PRO A 225 48.15 -26.80 -32.63
C PRO A 225 48.57 -27.89 -31.64
N GLU A 226 49.85 -28.19 -31.58
CA GLU A 226 50.46 -29.15 -30.64
C GLU A 226 50.53 -28.64 -29.18
N ALA A 227 50.60 -27.33 -28.96
CA ALA A 227 50.72 -26.73 -27.63
C ALA A 227 49.37 -26.42 -26.98
N VAL A 228 48.31 -26.26 -27.78
CA VAL A 228 46.97 -25.90 -27.29
C VAL A 228 46.42 -26.92 -26.28
N PRO A 229 46.42 -28.25 -26.53
CA PRO A 229 45.91 -29.22 -25.56
C PRO A 229 46.65 -29.19 -24.23
N TYR A 230 47.97 -29.00 -24.27
CA TYR A 230 48.81 -28.87 -23.07
C TYR A 230 48.49 -27.59 -22.28
N ASN A 231 48.39 -26.44 -22.97
CA ASN A 231 48.05 -25.17 -22.33
C ASN A 231 46.62 -25.18 -21.75
N ASP A 232 45.67 -25.85 -22.41
CA ASP A 232 44.31 -26.03 -21.91
C ASP A 232 44.28 -26.90 -20.64
N LEU A 233 45.07 -27.97 -20.57
CA LEU A 233 45.23 -28.78 -19.35
C LEU A 233 45.73 -27.93 -18.17
N LEU A 234 46.79 -27.14 -18.38
CA LEU A 234 47.33 -26.27 -17.34
C LEU A 234 46.35 -25.18 -16.92
N THR A 235 45.58 -24.63 -17.87
CA THR A 235 44.53 -23.66 -17.58
C THR A 235 43.44 -24.28 -16.71
N ALA A 236 43.00 -25.49 -17.02
CA ALA A 236 42.04 -26.24 -16.20
C ALA A 236 42.59 -26.49 -14.78
N ALA A 237 43.87 -26.87 -14.67
CA ALA A 237 44.51 -27.06 -13.38
C ALA A 237 44.64 -25.79 -12.54
N VAL A 238 44.91 -24.63 -13.16
CA VAL A 238 44.89 -23.33 -12.47
C VAL A 238 43.48 -23.02 -11.98
N VAL A 239 42.45 -23.23 -12.79
CA VAL A 239 41.05 -23.03 -12.39
C VAL A 239 40.68 -23.95 -11.23
N GLU A 240 41.03 -25.24 -11.27
CA GLU A 240 40.82 -26.18 -10.17
C GLU A 240 41.57 -25.76 -8.90
N LEU A 241 42.81 -25.26 -9.02
CA LEU A 241 43.57 -24.73 -7.88
C LEU A 241 42.84 -23.55 -7.25
N ILE A 242 42.31 -22.62 -8.06
CA ILE A 242 41.56 -21.46 -7.58
C ILE A 242 40.27 -21.90 -6.89
N CYS A 243 39.46 -22.73 -7.55
CA CYS A 243 38.14 -23.11 -7.06
C CYS A 243 38.18 -24.04 -5.85
N ASP A 244 39.08 -25.01 -5.83
CA ASP A 244 39.09 -26.08 -4.81
C ASP A 244 40.00 -25.77 -3.62
N VAL A 245 40.96 -24.85 -3.77
CA VAL A 245 41.97 -24.56 -2.74
C VAL A 245 41.98 -23.08 -2.38
N VAL A 246 42.25 -22.18 -3.33
CA VAL A 246 42.43 -20.75 -3.03
C VAL A 246 41.15 -20.15 -2.44
N ALA A 247 40.01 -20.37 -3.12
CA ALA A 247 38.73 -19.81 -2.70
C ALA A 247 38.30 -20.23 -1.28
N PRO A 248 38.26 -21.53 -0.92
CA PRO A 248 37.89 -21.93 0.43
C PRO A 248 38.92 -21.54 1.49
N ASP A 249 40.21 -21.51 1.16
CA ASP A 249 41.27 -21.19 2.12
C ASP A 249 41.31 -19.70 2.49
N LEU A 250 41.13 -18.80 1.52
CA LEU A 250 41.18 -17.35 1.76
C LEU A 250 40.21 -16.90 2.86
N ALA A 251 38.96 -17.36 2.81
CA ALA A 251 37.95 -17.01 3.82
C ALA A 251 38.32 -17.49 5.23
N ILE A 252 38.98 -18.65 5.34
CA ILE A 252 39.35 -19.25 6.62
C ILE A 252 40.61 -18.61 7.18
N ARG A 253 41.63 -18.42 6.32
CA ARG A 253 42.97 -17.97 6.74
C ARG A 253 42.96 -16.54 7.22
N LEU A 254 42.18 -15.67 6.55
CA LEU A 254 42.15 -14.24 6.85
C LEU A 254 41.10 -13.87 7.92
N ASP A 255 40.32 -14.85 8.41
CA ASP A 255 39.14 -14.63 9.25
C ASP A 255 38.18 -13.56 8.67
N ASP A 256 38.20 -13.42 7.34
CA ASP A 256 37.40 -12.46 6.58
C ASP A 256 36.64 -13.21 5.48
N PRO A 257 35.33 -13.42 5.65
CA PRO A 257 34.52 -14.12 4.66
C PRO A 257 34.36 -13.32 3.35
N THR A 258 34.65 -12.01 3.35
CA THR A 258 34.51 -11.11 2.18
C THR A 258 35.69 -11.16 1.23
N ALA A 259 36.89 -11.46 1.74
CA ALA A 259 38.13 -11.51 0.98
C ALA A 259 38.04 -12.39 -0.28
N THR A 260 37.39 -13.54 -0.17
CA THR A 260 37.29 -14.49 -1.30
C THR A 260 36.51 -13.89 -2.47
N ALA A 261 35.33 -13.31 -2.21
CA ALA A 261 34.52 -12.69 -3.25
C ALA A 261 35.22 -11.46 -3.85
N ALA A 262 35.95 -10.69 -3.04
CA ALA A 262 36.70 -9.54 -3.52
C ALA A 262 37.83 -9.93 -4.48
N VAL A 263 38.57 -11.02 -4.20
CA VAL A 263 39.69 -11.53 -5.02
C VAL A 263 39.21 -12.19 -6.31
N LEU A 264 38.13 -12.97 -6.26
CA LEU A 264 37.60 -13.70 -7.41
C LEU A 264 36.78 -12.80 -8.36
N THR A 265 36.44 -11.59 -7.94
CA THR A 265 35.77 -10.60 -8.79
C THR A 265 36.76 -10.00 -9.79
N PRO A 266 36.48 -10.05 -11.10
CA PRO A 266 37.31 -9.37 -12.09
C PRO A 266 37.35 -7.85 -11.85
N ARG A 267 38.56 -7.28 -11.85
CA ARG A 267 38.80 -5.84 -11.63
C ARG A 267 39.35 -5.11 -12.86
N GLY A 268 39.77 -5.85 -13.88
CA GLY A 268 40.33 -5.31 -15.11
C GLY A 268 39.90 -6.08 -16.36
N THR A 269 40.33 -5.60 -17.52
CA THR A 269 40.08 -6.26 -18.79
C THR A 269 40.93 -7.51 -18.94
N SER A 270 40.38 -8.57 -19.53
CA SER A 270 41.17 -9.72 -19.99
C SER A 270 41.56 -9.60 -21.47
N ALA A 271 42.77 -10.00 -21.84
CA ALA A 271 43.26 -10.00 -23.22
C ALA A 271 44.04 -11.28 -23.57
N GLY A 272 44.18 -11.55 -24.87
CA GLY A 272 44.96 -12.68 -25.38
C GLY A 272 44.53 -14.05 -24.81
N PHE A 273 45.48 -14.89 -24.42
CA PHE A 273 45.26 -16.14 -23.71
C PHE A 273 44.69 -15.93 -22.31
N GLY A 274 44.95 -14.79 -21.66
CA GLY A 274 44.34 -14.41 -20.38
C GLY A 274 42.81 -14.40 -20.42
N ALA A 275 42.22 -14.02 -21.56
CA ALA A 275 40.78 -14.13 -21.79
C ALA A 275 40.26 -15.58 -21.78
N ARG A 276 41.11 -16.58 -22.10
CA ARG A 276 40.75 -18.00 -22.00
C ARG A 276 40.68 -18.46 -20.55
N LEU A 277 41.68 -18.11 -19.73
CA LEU A 277 41.65 -18.39 -18.29
C LEU A 277 40.44 -17.72 -17.66
N HIS A 278 40.21 -16.44 -17.98
CA HIS A 278 39.05 -15.69 -17.51
C HIS A 278 37.75 -16.42 -17.84
N LYS A 279 37.54 -16.80 -19.10
CA LYS A 279 36.36 -17.55 -19.52
C LYS A 279 36.22 -18.91 -18.81
N ALA A 280 37.32 -19.64 -18.64
CA ALA A 280 37.32 -20.93 -17.96
C ALA A 280 36.94 -20.79 -16.48
N LEU A 281 37.45 -19.75 -15.80
CA LEU A 281 37.13 -19.46 -14.41
C LEU A 281 35.66 -19.02 -14.27
N LEU A 282 35.16 -18.13 -15.13
CA LEU A 282 33.74 -17.75 -15.15
C LEU A 282 32.79 -18.93 -15.37
N ALA A 283 33.21 -19.96 -16.10
CA ALA A 283 32.42 -21.17 -16.30
C ALA A 283 32.40 -22.09 -15.05
N ALA A 284 33.43 -22.01 -14.20
CA ALA A 284 33.56 -22.83 -13.00
C ALA A 284 32.95 -22.18 -11.75
N LEU A 285 33.15 -20.86 -11.57
CA LEU A 285 32.72 -20.09 -10.40
C LEU A 285 31.23 -20.22 -10.00
N PRO A 286 30.26 -20.39 -10.92
CA PRO A 286 28.85 -20.58 -10.52
C PRO A 286 28.61 -21.79 -9.60
N ARG A 287 29.55 -22.75 -9.56
CA ARG A 287 29.46 -23.96 -8.73
C ARG A 287 30.27 -23.86 -7.42
N VAL A 288 31.04 -22.79 -7.26
CA VAL A 288 31.93 -22.60 -6.11
C VAL A 288 31.19 -21.80 -5.03
N PRO A 289 31.15 -22.27 -3.78
CA PRO A 289 30.62 -21.48 -2.67
C PRO A 289 31.65 -20.45 -2.22
N PHE A 290 31.53 -19.22 -2.73
CA PHE A 290 32.47 -18.14 -2.41
C PHE A 290 31.81 -16.82 -2.03
N VAL A 291 30.48 -16.72 -2.13
CA VAL A 291 29.75 -15.49 -1.79
C VAL A 291 29.32 -15.55 -0.33
N PRO A 292 29.87 -14.72 0.56
CA PRO A 292 29.55 -14.78 1.98
C PRO A 292 28.16 -14.21 2.26
N THR A 293 27.47 -14.81 3.21
CA THR A 293 26.09 -14.47 3.58
C THR A 293 25.96 -14.16 5.06
N VAL A 294 24.88 -13.48 5.43
CA VAL A 294 24.52 -13.19 6.83
C VAL A 294 24.36 -14.47 7.65
N GLY A 295 24.06 -15.62 7.01
CA GLY A 295 24.02 -16.93 7.66
C GLY A 295 25.38 -17.44 8.17
N GLY A 296 26.49 -16.75 7.89
CA GLY A 296 27.84 -17.10 8.34
C GLY A 296 28.53 -18.16 7.48
N HIS A 297 27.98 -18.48 6.30
CA HIS A 297 28.54 -19.44 5.36
C HIS A 297 28.64 -18.82 3.97
N ALA A 298 29.66 -19.22 3.21
CA ALA A 298 29.74 -18.92 1.78
C ALA A 298 28.79 -19.82 0.99
N LEU A 299 28.01 -19.24 0.09
CA LEU A 299 27.09 -19.95 -0.81
C LEU A 299 27.50 -19.75 -2.27
N GLN A 300 26.94 -20.58 -3.15
CA GLN A 300 27.09 -20.39 -4.59
C GLN A 300 26.35 -19.12 -5.04
N PRO A 301 26.81 -18.41 -6.10
CA PRO A 301 26.12 -17.22 -6.60
C PRO A 301 24.63 -17.42 -6.94
N ALA A 302 24.25 -18.62 -7.38
CA ALA A 302 22.85 -18.94 -7.68
C ALA A 302 21.97 -19.21 -6.44
N GLN A 303 22.57 -19.28 -5.25
CA GLN A 303 21.91 -19.62 -3.98
C GLN A 303 21.72 -18.41 -3.06
N VAL A 304 22.40 -17.29 -3.34
CA VAL A 304 22.30 -16.08 -2.52
C VAL A 304 21.14 -15.18 -2.96
N ASP A 305 20.70 -14.33 -2.04
CA ASP A 305 19.75 -13.27 -2.29
C ASP A 305 20.48 -11.92 -2.21
N LEU A 306 20.22 -11.03 -3.18
CA LEU A 306 20.69 -9.64 -3.18
C LEU A 306 19.50 -8.74 -2.85
N LEU A 307 19.72 -7.64 -2.14
CA LEU A 307 18.70 -6.62 -1.95
C LEU A 307 18.26 -6.04 -3.30
N ASN A 308 17.14 -5.34 -3.31
CA ASN A 308 16.75 -4.56 -4.47
C ASN A 308 17.89 -3.59 -4.90
N SER A 309 18.17 -3.51 -6.20
CA SER A 309 19.27 -2.68 -6.72
C SER A 309 19.09 -1.17 -6.53
N ALA A 310 17.88 -0.71 -6.18
CA ALA A 310 17.59 0.68 -5.87
C ALA A 310 17.71 0.99 -4.36
N CYS A 311 18.13 0.02 -3.53
CA CYS A 311 18.46 0.27 -2.13
C CYS A 311 19.55 1.35 -2.03
N PRO A 312 19.29 2.48 -1.35
CA PRO A 312 20.20 3.63 -1.36
C PRO A 312 21.49 3.37 -0.56
N ASP A 313 21.37 2.69 0.58
CA ASP A 313 22.48 2.33 1.46
C ASP A 313 22.25 0.92 2.02
N VAL A 314 23.13 -0.01 1.63
CA VAL A 314 23.06 -1.42 2.02
C VAL A 314 23.42 -1.61 3.50
N HIS A 315 24.37 -0.84 4.03
CA HIS A 315 24.78 -0.95 5.43
C HIS A 315 23.68 -0.46 6.37
N GLU A 316 23.09 0.69 6.05
CA GLU A 316 21.97 1.24 6.81
C GLU A 316 20.76 0.29 6.77
N PHE A 317 20.46 -0.28 5.60
CA PHE A 317 19.40 -1.28 5.47
C PHE A 317 19.65 -2.50 6.39
N HIS A 318 20.85 -3.07 6.38
CA HIS A 318 21.20 -4.19 7.26
C HIS A 318 21.09 -3.85 8.75
N ALA A 319 21.38 -2.59 9.12
CA ALA A 319 21.20 -2.11 10.49
C ALA A 319 19.72 -1.96 10.88
N LEU A 320 18.81 -1.73 9.93
CA LEU A 320 17.38 -1.55 10.18
C LEU A 320 16.56 -2.86 10.02
N ALA A 321 17.04 -3.80 9.21
CA ALA A 321 16.32 -5.03 8.86
C ALA A 321 16.55 -6.20 9.83
N ASP A 322 15.63 -7.16 9.82
CA ASP A 322 15.82 -8.49 10.41
C ASP A 322 16.52 -9.40 9.40
N VAL A 323 17.82 -9.16 9.22
CA VAL A 323 18.64 -9.91 8.28
C VAL A 323 18.89 -11.36 8.74
N ARG A 324 18.71 -11.65 10.04
CA ARG A 324 18.93 -12.99 10.60
C ARG A 324 17.88 -14.00 10.15
N SER A 325 16.66 -13.55 9.84
CA SER A 325 15.62 -14.40 9.26
C SER A 325 15.86 -14.70 7.76
N HIS A 326 16.91 -14.12 7.17
CA HIS A 326 17.24 -14.24 5.74
C HIS A 326 18.70 -14.69 5.57
N PRO A 327 19.04 -15.95 5.92
CA PRO A 327 20.43 -16.41 5.98
C PRO A 327 21.14 -16.46 4.62
N ALA A 328 20.41 -16.45 3.49
CA ALA A 328 20.97 -16.42 2.15
C ALA A 328 21.32 -15.00 1.65
N LEU A 329 20.97 -13.96 2.42
CA LEU A 329 21.28 -12.58 2.09
C LEU A 329 22.80 -12.36 2.11
N VAL A 330 23.34 -11.71 1.09
CA VAL A 330 24.77 -11.37 0.98
C VAL A 330 25.19 -10.40 2.09
N LEU A 331 26.47 -10.47 2.52
CA LEU A 331 27.01 -9.51 3.49
C LEU A 331 27.05 -8.08 2.91
N PRO A 332 26.83 -7.04 3.75
CA PRO A 332 26.67 -5.68 3.26
C PRO A 332 27.93 -5.13 2.59
N ASP A 333 29.14 -5.48 3.07
CA ASP A 333 30.41 -5.04 2.45
C ASP A 333 30.58 -5.57 1.02
N ILE A 334 30.12 -6.80 0.75
CA ILE A 334 30.14 -7.40 -0.59
C ILE A 334 29.12 -6.74 -1.51
N GLU A 335 27.94 -6.46 -0.97
CA GLU A 335 26.85 -5.90 -1.73
C GLU A 335 27.02 -4.38 -1.99
N ALA A 336 27.76 -3.67 -1.13
CA ALA A 336 28.17 -2.28 -1.32
C ALA A 336 29.24 -2.11 -2.41
N ASP A 337 30.08 -3.13 -2.66
CA ASP A 337 31.01 -3.13 -3.79
C ASP A 337 30.28 -3.35 -5.12
N VAL A 338 30.12 -2.28 -5.89
CA VAL A 338 29.39 -2.25 -7.16
C VAL A 338 29.90 -3.30 -8.16
N LEU A 339 31.23 -3.53 -8.23
CA LEU A 339 31.80 -4.50 -9.17
C LEU A 339 31.50 -5.92 -8.72
N THR A 340 31.71 -6.22 -7.44
CA THR A 340 31.44 -7.54 -6.86
C THR A 340 29.96 -7.89 -6.91
N ARG A 341 29.08 -6.95 -6.56
CA ARG A 341 27.63 -7.11 -6.67
C ARG A 341 27.19 -7.40 -8.11
N ALA A 342 27.69 -6.63 -9.08
CA ALA A 342 27.36 -6.83 -10.49
C ALA A 342 27.83 -8.20 -10.98
N PHE A 343 29.01 -8.62 -10.55
CA PHE A 343 29.62 -9.90 -10.88
C PHE A 343 28.84 -11.10 -10.30
N ILE A 344 28.48 -11.04 -9.01
CA ILE A 344 27.67 -12.08 -8.36
C ILE A 344 26.32 -12.21 -9.07
N ARG A 345 25.68 -11.09 -9.43
CA ARG A 345 24.43 -11.11 -10.19
C ARG A 345 24.62 -11.77 -11.55
N GLU A 346 25.66 -11.43 -12.31
CA GLU A 346 25.97 -12.05 -13.60
C GLU A 346 26.12 -13.58 -13.47
N LEU A 347 26.90 -14.04 -12.49
CA LEU A 347 27.09 -15.47 -12.22
C LEU A 347 25.79 -16.15 -11.77
N GLY A 348 24.95 -15.46 -10.98
CA GLY A 348 23.65 -15.95 -10.53
C GLY A 348 22.65 -16.13 -11.67
N THR A 349 22.64 -15.22 -12.66
CA THR A 349 21.74 -15.28 -13.83
C THR A 349 22.06 -16.42 -14.82
N LEU A 350 23.22 -17.06 -14.70
CA LEU A 350 23.54 -18.28 -15.45
C LEU A 350 22.79 -19.51 -14.88
N GLY A 351 22.15 -19.38 -13.71
CA GLY A 351 21.17 -20.31 -13.16
C GLY A 351 19.72 -19.87 -13.41
N PRO A 352 18.72 -20.70 -13.01
CA PRO A 352 17.31 -20.36 -13.17
C PRO A 352 16.87 -19.30 -12.13
N GLY A 353 16.95 -18.02 -12.50
CA GLY A 353 16.27 -16.91 -11.83
C GLY A 353 17.16 -15.70 -11.54
N ASP A 354 16.65 -14.50 -11.82
CA ASP A 354 17.16 -13.26 -11.22
C ASP A 354 16.74 -13.26 -9.74
N ARG A 355 17.71 -13.29 -8.83
CA ARG A 355 17.49 -13.40 -7.36
C ARG A 355 17.70 -12.08 -6.63
N ALA A 356 17.79 -10.96 -7.35
CA ALA A 356 17.59 -9.67 -6.71
C ALA A 356 16.16 -9.65 -6.15
N LEU A 357 16.02 -9.47 -4.84
CA LEU A 357 14.72 -9.36 -4.20
C LEU A 357 13.97 -8.19 -4.82
N ASP A 358 12.67 -8.39 -5.06
CA ASP A 358 11.83 -7.29 -5.48
C ASP A 358 11.74 -6.24 -4.36
N LEU A 359 11.29 -5.03 -4.71
CA LEU A 359 11.21 -3.94 -3.74
C LEU A 359 10.31 -4.30 -2.53
N THR A 360 9.21 -5.02 -2.76
CA THR A 360 8.26 -5.36 -1.70
C THR A 360 8.87 -6.38 -0.74
N ASP A 361 9.48 -7.42 -1.27
CA ASP A 361 10.15 -8.46 -0.49
C ASP A 361 11.33 -7.89 0.30
N THR A 362 12.10 -6.98 -0.30
CA THR A 362 13.17 -6.28 0.40
C THR A 362 12.62 -5.42 1.55
N LEU A 363 11.57 -4.62 1.31
CA LEU A 363 10.96 -3.78 2.35
C LEU A 363 10.33 -4.59 3.51
N ARG A 364 9.84 -5.82 3.24
CA ARG A 364 9.29 -6.71 4.29
C ARG A 364 10.32 -7.15 5.31
N MET A 365 11.60 -7.09 4.97
CA MET A 365 12.69 -7.47 5.88
C MET A 365 12.96 -6.39 6.93
N LEU A 366 12.50 -5.15 6.71
CA LEU A 366 12.69 -4.06 7.67
C LEU A 366 12.00 -4.37 9.01
N ARG A 367 12.69 -4.13 10.13
CA ARG A 367 12.07 -4.28 11.45
C ARG A 367 11.05 -3.17 11.66
N PRO A 368 9.90 -3.47 12.31
CA PRO A 368 8.95 -2.44 12.69
C PRO A 368 9.65 -1.32 13.49
N PRO A 369 9.41 -0.04 13.16
CA PRO A 369 10.08 1.06 13.84
C PRO A 369 9.67 1.14 15.31
N THR A 370 10.61 1.50 16.16
CA THR A 370 10.40 1.85 17.58
C THR A 370 10.53 3.37 17.75
N PRO A 371 10.12 3.95 18.89
CA PRO A 371 10.34 5.39 19.15
C PRO A 371 11.81 5.82 19.03
N GLU A 372 12.74 4.93 19.38
CA GLU A 372 14.18 5.19 19.33
C GLU A 372 14.75 5.09 17.92
N SER A 373 14.27 4.13 17.11
CA SER A 373 14.77 3.88 15.75
C SER A 373 14.00 4.59 14.64
N ALA A 374 12.94 5.33 14.98
CA ALA A 374 12.07 6.00 14.02
C ALA A 374 12.82 7.02 13.14
N PRO A 375 13.73 7.87 13.66
CA PRO A 375 14.44 8.84 12.82
C PRO A 375 15.24 8.19 11.68
N GLU A 376 16.07 7.19 11.99
CA GLU A 376 16.89 6.47 11.01
C GLU A 376 16.01 5.67 10.04
N PHE A 377 15.00 4.96 10.57
CA PHE A 377 14.07 4.17 9.76
C PHE A 377 13.34 5.01 8.70
N TYR A 378 12.75 6.15 9.11
CA TYR A 378 12.01 6.99 8.18
C TYR A 378 12.94 7.76 7.24
N GLY A 379 14.14 8.15 7.70
CA GLY A 379 15.17 8.73 6.83
C GLY A 379 15.54 7.79 5.68
N HIS A 380 15.76 6.51 5.99
CA HIS A 380 16.05 5.48 5.00
C HIS A 380 14.91 5.28 3.99
N LEU A 381 13.65 5.25 4.45
CA LEU A 381 12.49 5.15 3.54
C LEU A 381 12.37 6.35 2.59
N VAL A 382 12.67 7.56 3.07
CA VAL A 382 12.66 8.77 2.22
C VAL A 382 13.74 8.65 1.15
N ALA A 383 14.99 8.35 1.54
CA ALA A 383 16.11 8.20 0.61
C ALA A 383 15.83 7.13 -0.46
N TRP A 384 15.22 6.02 -0.08
CA TRP A 384 14.89 4.93 -1.01
C TRP A 384 13.77 5.30 -1.99
N SER A 385 12.79 6.09 -1.52
CA SER A 385 11.71 6.60 -2.39
C SER A 385 12.23 7.53 -3.49
N GLU A 386 13.31 8.27 -3.22
CA GLU A 386 13.98 9.16 -4.18
C GLU A 386 14.77 8.37 -5.22
N HIS A 387 15.42 7.27 -4.84
CA HIS A 387 16.22 6.42 -5.74
C HIS A 387 15.40 5.54 -6.67
N THR A 388 14.29 4.93 -6.21
CA THR A 388 13.50 3.96 -6.99
C THR A 388 12.45 4.63 -7.88
N GLY A 389 12.05 5.86 -7.55
CA GLY A 389 10.91 6.53 -8.14
C GLY A 389 9.65 6.38 -7.28
N ARG A 390 9.10 7.53 -6.92
CA ARG A 390 8.06 7.68 -5.89
C ARG A 390 6.83 6.78 -6.08
N SER A 391 6.30 6.69 -7.31
CA SER A 391 5.06 5.95 -7.60
C SER A 391 5.18 4.44 -7.39
N GLU A 392 6.32 3.85 -7.72
CA GLU A 392 6.57 2.42 -7.51
C GLU A 392 6.77 2.12 -6.03
N PHE A 393 7.55 2.96 -5.35
CA PHE A 393 7.82 2.83 -3.92
C PHE A 393 6.55 2.91 -3.07
N ILE A 394 5.67 3.88 -3.37
CA ILE A 394 4.36 4.02 -2.72
C ILE A 394 3.51 2.75 -2.86
N ARG A 395 3.54 2.10 -4.03
CA ARG A 395 2.73 0.88 -4.27
C ARG A 395 3.15 -0.25 -3.34
N SER A 396 4.44 -0.44 -3.16
CA SER A 396 5.00 -1.45 -2.25
C SER A 396 4.74 -1.08 -0.79
N LEU A 397 5.01 0.18 -0.41
CA LEU A 397 4.89 0.67 0.96
C LEU A 397 3.47 0.53 1.54
N LYS A 398 2.43 0.60 0.70
CA LYS A 398 1.02 0.39 1.09
C LYS A 398 0.78 -0.92 1.85
N ALA A 399 1.53 -1.97 1.55
CA ALA A 399 1.37 -3.29 2.15
C ALA A 399 2.32 -3.54 3.34
N ILE A 400 3.22 -2.61 3.65
CA ILE A 400 4.27 -2.79 4.66
C ILE A 400 3.85 -2.08 5.95
N PRO A 401 3.84 -2.78 7.11
CA PRO A 401 3.67 -2.14 8.41
C PRO A 401 4.89 -1.25 8.71
N CYS A 402 4.74 0.06 8.50
CA CYS A 402 5.84 1.02 8.66
C CYS A 402 5.45 2.28 9.43
N VAL A 403 4.18 2.44 9.81
CA VAL A 403 3.71 3.64 10.51
C VAL A 403 3.57 3.35 12.00
N LEU A 404 4.51 3.86 12.80
CA LEU A 404 4.43 3.84 14.25
C LEU A 404 3.32 4.78 14.73
N THR A 405 2.52 4.35 15.70
CA THR A 405 1.44 5.15 16.29
C THR A 405 1.73 5.55 17.73
N GLN A 406 0.97 6.52 18.26
CA GLN A 406 1.07 6.98 19.66
C GLN A 406 0.82 5.88 20.71
N TYR A 407 0.18 4.78 20.31
CA TYR A 407 -0.06 3.60 21.14
C TYR A 407 1.04 2.52 20.98
N ALA A 408 2.19 2.87 20.41
CA ALA A 408 3.30 1.97 20.10
C ALA A 408 2.93 0.79 19.18
N GLN A 409 1.82 0.89 18.44
CA GLN A 409 1.45 -0.08 17.41
C GLN A 409 2.06 0.35 16.08
N VAL A 410 2.51 -0.62 15.28
CA VAL A 410 2.96 -0.40 13.91
C VAL A 410 1.89 -0.86 12.94
N MET A 411 1.46 0.04 12.08
CA MET A 411 0.35 -0.19 11.15
C MET A 411 0.80 0.04 9.70
N THR A 412 0.04 -0.50 8.74
CA THR A 412 0.26 -0.16 7.34
C THR A 412 -0.31 1.23 7.04
N PRO A 413 0.24 1.98 6.06
CA PRO A 413 -0.27 3.29 5.69
C PRO A 413 -1.77 3.32 5.38
N VAL A 414 -2.32 2.23 4.84
CA VAL A 414 -3.73 2.13 4.45
C VAL A 414 -4.65 1.66 5.58
N SER A 415 -4.12 1.30 6.75
CA SER A 415 -4.88 0.79 7.90
C SER A 415 -5.60 1.89 8.71
N ARG A 416 -6.05 2.98 8.05
CA ARG A 416 -6.75 4.12 8.67
C ARG A 416 -5.95 4.78 9.79
N VAL A 417 -4.66 5.06 9.53
CA VAL A 417 -3.78 5.83 10.42
C VAL A 417 -3.83 7.30 10.01
N TYR A 418 -3.75 8.20 10.98
CA TYR A 418 -3.88 9.64 10.77
C TYR A 418 -2.61 10.39 11.14
N PHE A 419 -2.31 11.48 10.44
CA PHE A 419 -1.21 12.37 10.82
C PHE A 419 -1.45 13.05 12.18
N PRO A 420 -0.38 13.52 12.86
CA PRO A 420 -0.49 14.35 14.05
C PRO A 420 -1.44 15.53 13.85
N ARG A 421 -2.16 15.86 14.93
CA ARG A 421 -3.14 16.94 14.96
C ARG A 421 -2.43 18.29 14.82
N THR A 422 -2.98 19.16 13.99
CA THR A 422 -2.50 20.54 13.81
C THR A 422 -3.35 21.58 14.54
N ASP A 423 -4.45 21.17 15.18
CA ASP A 423 -5.42 22.05 15.84
C ASP A 423 -5.64 21.63 17.30
N ASP A 424 -5.54 22.59 18.22
CA ASP A 424 -5.69 22.41 19.67
C ASP A 424 -7.13 22.09 20.10
N ASN A 425 -8.11 22.21 19.18
CA ASN A 425 -9.53 21.98 19.49
C ASN A 425 -9.93 20.49 19.56
N ILE A 426 -8.98 19.57 19.41
CA ILE A 426 -9.22 18.12 19.29
C ILE A 426 -8.89 17.41 20.62
N PRO A 427 -9.83 16.67 21.26
CA PRO A 427 -9.60 16.01 22.56
C PRO A 427 -8.45 15.01 22.58
N ASP A 428 -7.53 15.13 23.53
CA ASP A 428 -6.32 14.29 23.66
C ASP A 428 -6.62 12.78 23.75
N ASP A 429 -7.77 12.43 24.29
CA ASP A 429 -8.24 11.06 24.61
C ASP A 429 -8.92 10.31 23.45
N LEU A 430 -8.90 10.85 22.22
CA LEU A 430 -9.48 10.16 21.07
C LEU A 430 -8.79 8.80 20.81
N PRO A 431 -9.54 7.70 20.67
CA PRO A 431 -9.01 6.37 20.37
C PRO A 431 -8.64 6.24 18.88
N LEU A 432 -7.87 7.19 18.34
CA LEU A 432 -7.45 7.20 16.94
C LEU A 432 -5.98 6.81 16.82
N PRO A 433 -5.61 5.94 15.86
CA PRO A 433 -4.21 5.66 15.57
C PRO A 433 -3.56 6.90 14.93
N ILE A 434 -2.94 7.73 15.76
CA ILE A 434 -2.16 8.90 15.32
C ILE A 434 -0.73 8.45 15.07
N ALA A 435 -0.22 8.72 13.87
CA ALA A 435 1.15 8.44 13.47
C ALA A 435 2.14 9.28 14.30
N VAL A 436 3.18 8.63 14.82
CA VAL A 436 4.35 9.26 15.43
C VAL A 436 5.44 9.29 14.38
N ILE A 437 5.61 10.45 13.76
CA ILE A 437 6.58 10.67 12.69
C ILE A 437 7.45 11.89 13.02
N PRO A 438 8.74 11.88 12.62
CA PRO A 438 9.58 13.07 12.64
C PRO A 438 8.93 14.23 11.87
N ASP A 439 9.26 15.47 12.25
CA ASP A 439 8.80 16.68 11.55
C ASP A 439 9.58 16.87 10.25
N ASP A 440 9.19 16.09 9.24
CA ASP A 440 9.78 16.09 7.90
C ASP A 440 8.66 16.17 6.83
N ALA A 441 8.71 17.22 6.01
CA ALA A 441 7.70 17.48 4.98
C ALA A 441 7.73 16.45 3.84
N VAL A 442 8.90 15.91 3.51
CA VAL A 442 9.08 14.89 2.46
C VAL A 442 8.51 13.56 2.94
N LEU A 443 8.81 13.16 4.18
CA LEU A 443 8.25 11.98 4.82
C LEU A 443 6.72 12.08 4.91
N ARG A 444 6.19 13.21 5.39
CA ARG A 444 4.75 13.45 5.50
C ARG A 444 4.08 13.29 4.13
N SER A 445 4.69 13.87 3.09
CA SER A 445 4.22 13.76 1.72
C SER A 445 4.23 12.29 1.24
N LEU A 446 5.31 11.56 1.51
CA LEU A 446 5.46 10.14 1.13
C LEU A 446 4.38 9.26 1.78
N LEU A 447 4.19 9.40 3.09
CA LEU A 447 3.19 8.64 3.85
C LEU A 447 1.76 9.01 3.45
N LYS A 448 1.50 10.28 3.10
CA LYS A 448 0.21 10.74 2.59
C LYS A 448 -0.15 10.03 1.29
N ASP A 449 0.79 9.98 0.35
CA ASP A 449 0.59 9.29 -0.92
C ASP A 449 0.48 7.75 -0.73
N ALA A 450 1.14 7.22 0.30
CA ALA A 450 1.02 5.82 0.71
C ALA A 450 -0.33 5.47 1.35
N GLY A 451 -1.08 6.44 1.88
CA GLY A 451 -2.44 6.22 2.40
C GLY A 451 -2.69 6.73 3.81
N VAL A 452 -1.69 7.28 4.50
CA VAL A 452 -1.89 7.92 5.80
C VAL A 452 -2.77 9.15 5.58
N SER A 453 -3.89 9.20 6.31
CA SER A 453 -4.92 10.21 6.10
C SER A 453 -4.64 11.48 6.91
N GLU A 454 -5.09 12.62 6.41
CA GLU A 454 -5.16 13.82 7.23
C GLU A 454 -6.27 13.66 8.28
N PHE A 455 -6.08 14.29 9.43
CA PHE A 455 -7.09 14.31 10.47
C PHE A 455 -8.25 15.22 10.02
N ASP A 456 -9.38 14.63 9.67
CA ASP A 456 -10.62 15.34 9.32
C ASP A 456 -11.83 14.62 9.90
N TRP A 457 -12.62 15.30 10.74
CA TRP A 457 -13.83 14.79 11.35
C TRP A 457 -14.84 14.24 10.35
N ARG A 458 -14.96 14.84 9.15
CA ARG A 458 -15.88 14.35 8.11
C ARG A 458 -15.47 12.99 7.54
N THR A 459 -14.19 12.64 7.65
CA THR A 459 -13.65 11.36 7.22
C THR A 459 -13.58 10.37 8.38
N ILE A 460 -13.22 10.85 9.58
CA ILE A 460 -13.06 10.04 10.79
C ILE A 460 -14.40 9.50 11.29
N ILE A 461 -15.47 10.31 11.30
CA ILE A 461 -16.76 9.89 11.85
C ILE A 461 -17.34 8.72 11.04
N PRO A 462 -17.57 8.83 9.71
CA PRO A 462 -18.12 7.71 8.95
C PRO A 462 -17.10 6.58 8.75
N GLY A 463 -15.81 6.92 8.66
CA GLY A 463 -14.75 5.97 8.31
C GLY A 463 -14.19 5.16 9.47
N TYR A 464 -14.33 5.63 10.72
CA TYR A 464 -13.74 4.99 11.90
C TYR A 464 -14.72 4.87 13.06
N LEU A 465 -15.31 5.99 13.52
CA LEU A 465 -16.17 5.99 14.71
C LEU A 465 -17.49 5.25 14.48
N VAL A 466 -18.21 5.53 13.39
CA VAL A 466 -19.49 4.86 13.08
C VAL A 466 -19.33 3.34 12.97
N PRO A 467 -18.33 2.78 12.24
CA PRO A 467 -18.08 1.35 12.24
C PRO A 467 -17.90 0.72 13.64
N LEU A 468 -17.14 1.35 14.52
CA LEU A 468 -16.97 0.88 15.91
C LEU A 468 -18.28 0.94 16.70
N LEU A 469 -19.06 2.00 16.49
CA LEU A 469 -20.30 2.25 17.22
C LEU A 469 -21.53 1.51 16.66
N THR A 470 -21.40 0.89 15.48
CA THR A 470 -22.45 0.08 14.85
C THR A 470 -22.21 -1.42 15.03
N ASP A 471 -21.01 -1.83 15.44
CA ASP A 471 -20.71 -3.21 15.78
C ASP A 471 -21.30 -3.57 17.15
N PRO A 472 -22.24 -4.53 17.26
CA PRO A 472 -22.81 -4.95 18.53
C PRO A 472 -21.79 -5.65 19.45
N GLN A 473 -20.74 -6.26 18.92
CA GLN A 473 -19.72 -7.00 19.68
C GLN A 473 -18.55 -6.14 20.17
N GLN A 474 -18.54 -4.84 19.83
CA GLN A 474 -17.50 -3.91 20.25
C GLN A 474 -17.32 -3.88 21.78
N ASP A 475 -16.07 -3.82 22.22
CA ASP A 475 -15.70 -3.70 23.62
C ASP A 475 -16.37 -2.46 24.27
N PRO A 476 -16.98 -2.59 25.47
CA PRO A 476 -17.70 -1.49 26.11
C PRO A 476 -16.85 -0.23 26.35
N ASP A 477 -15.59 -0.39 26.77
CA ASP A 477 -14.71 0.75 27.06
C ASP A 477 -14.29 1.46 25.76
N GLU A 478 -14.04 0.69 24.70
CA GLU A 478 -13.78 1.26 23.37
C GLU A 478 -15.00 1.96 22.78
N ARG A 479 -16.21 1.40 22.97
CA ARG A 479 -17.47 2.04 22.55
C ARG A 479 -17.69 3.35 23.31
N GLU A 480 -17.47 3.36 24.62
CA GLU A 480 -17.61 4.56 25.45
C GLU A 480 -16.62 5.66 25.01
N ARG A 481 -15.35 5.32 24.76
CA ARG A 481 -14.36 6.26 24.21
C ARG A 481 -14.77 6.81 22.85
N ALA A 482 -15.31 5.96 21.97
CA ALA A 482 -15.81 6.39 20.66
C ALA A 482 -17.08 7.28 20.75
N LEU A 483 -17.97 7.03 21.72
CA LEU A 483 -19.11 7.92 22.00
C LEU A 483 -18.65 9.26 22.57
N ASN A 484 -17.69 9.26 23.49
CA ASN A 484 -17.08 10.48 24.03
C ASN A 484 -16.40 11.32 22.94
N ALA A 485 -15.74 10.66 21.99
CA ALA A 485 -15.17 11.29 20.80
C ALA A 485 -16.23 12.02 19.96
N LEU A 486 -17.36 11.35 19.67
CA LEU A 486 -18.48 11.98 18.96
C LEU A 486 -19.10 13.13 19.75
N ARG A 487 -19.28 12.96 21.07
CA ARG A 487 -19.79 13.99 21.97
C ARG A 487 -18.93 15.24 21.91
N ALA A 488 -17.60 15.08 21.98
CA ALA A 488 -16.67 16.20 21.89
C ALA A 488 -16.74 16.92 20.53
N TYR A 489 -16.91 16.18 19.42
CA TYR A 489 -17.15 16.78 18.11
C TYR A 489 -18.43 17.64 18.10
N VAL A 490 -19.55 17.11 18.60
CA VAL A 490 -20.83 17.85 18.65
C VAL A 490 -20.71 19.11 19.50
N LEU A 491 -20.14 19.00 20.71
CA LEU A 491 -20.09 20.11 21.67
C LEU A 491 -19.05 21.19 21.31
N ARG A 492 -17.94 20.84 20.65
CA ARG A 492 -16.82 21.77 20.39
C ARG A 492 -16.72 22.24 18.95
N VAL A 493 -17.10 21.40 17.99
CA VAL A 493 -16.85 21.63 16.55
C VAL A 493 -18.13 22.01 15.80
N GLN A 494 -19.29 21.52 16.22
CA GLN A 494 -20.50 21.69 15.42
C GLN A 494 -21.04 23.13 15.47
N ARG A 495 -20.87 23.85 14.35
CA ARG A 495 -21.62 25.06 13.98
C ARG A 495 -22.45 24.77 12.72
N ALA A 496 -23.58 24.07 12.89
CA ALA A 496 -24.64 23.79 11.90
C ALA A 496 -24.35 22.82 10.72
N GLY A 497 -25.24 21.82 10.57
CA GLY A 497 -25.79 21.39 9.28
C GLY A 497 -24.98 20.48 8.36
N ASP A 498 -24.51 19.32 8.80
CA ASP A 498 -23.97 18.27 7.90
C ASP A 498 -24.94 17.08 7.78
N ALA A 499 -25.80 17.10 6.75
CA ALA A 499 -26.83 16.08 6.54
C ALA A 499 -26.25 14.68 6.28
N SER A 500 -25.06 14.60 5.66
CA SER A 500 -24.40 13.33 5.35
C SER A 500 -23.91 12.61 6.62
N LEU A 501 -23.41 13.38 7.60
CA LEU A 501 -23.03 12.84 8.90
C LEU A 501 -24.24 12.36 9.69
N ARG A 502 -25.37 13.09 9.65
CA ARG A 502 -26.60 12.72 10.36
C ARG A 502 -27.13 11.34 9.94
N GLU A 503 -27.13 11.04 8.65
CA GLU A 503 -27.55 9.74 8.15
C GLU A 503 -26.61 8.62 8.65
N ALA A 504 -25.31 8.85 8.63
CA ALA A 504 -24.32 7.87 9.10
C ALA A 504 -24.43 7.60 10.61
N VAL A 505 -24.65 8.64 11.43
CA VAL A 505 -24.73 8.48 12.89
C VAL A 505 -26.08 7.95 13.37
N ALA A 506 -27.15 8.03 12.58
CA ALA A 506 -28.45 7.45 12.92
C ALA A 506 -28.38 5.91 13.12
N ALA A 507 -27.40 5.26 12.50
CA ALA A 507 -27.17 3.82 12.65
C ALA A 507 -26.43 3.45 13.96
N VAL A 508 -25.82 4.41 14.65
CA VAL A 508 -25.04 4.18 15.89
C VAL A 508 -25.89 3.47 16.92
N LEU A 509 -25.36 2.39 17.50
CA LEU A 509 -26.05 1.64 18.53
C LEU A 509 -25.94 2.36 19.87
N VAL A 510 -27.09 2.71 20.44
CA VAL A 510 -27.19 3.38 21.75
C VAL A 510 -27.97 2.50 22.73
N PRO A 511 -27.71 2.63 24.05
CA PRO A 511 -28.48 1.90 25.04
C PRO A 511 -29.93 2.38 25.03
N ALA A 512 -30.85 1.44 24.87
CA ALA A 512 -32.28 1.68 24.91
C ALA A 512 -32.97 0.70 25.87
N ARG A 513 -34.11 1.13 26.39
CA ARG A 513 -35.02 0.39 27.26
C ARG A 513 -36.43 0.37 26.70
N ASP A 514 -37.24 -0.57 27.17
CA ASP A 514 -38.68 -0.49 27.00
C ASP A 514 -39.32 0.48 28.01
N ALA A 515 -40.61 0.78 27.84
CA ALA A 515 -41.33 1.70 28.71
C ALA A 515 -41.44 1.21 30.17
N SER A 516 -41.35 -0.11 30.40
CA SER A 516 -41.35 -0.68 31.75
C SER A 516 -39.98 -0.68 32.42
N GLY A 517 -38.91 -0.45 31.65
CA GLY A 517 -37.51 -0.54 32.11
C GLY A 517 -37.03 -1.97 32.39
N THR A 518 -37.78 -2.99 31.95
CA THR A 518 -37.46 -4.40 32.18
C THR A 518 -36.57 -4.99 31.09
N GLN A 519 -36.69 -4.50 29.86
CA GLN A 519 -35.86 -4.92 28.72
C GLN A 519 -34.88 -3.82 28.37
N ARG A 520 -33.63 -4.21 28.06
CA ARG A 520 -32.55 -3.32 27.65
C ARG A 520 -31.80 -3.94 26.49
N ALA A 521 -31.47 -3.12 25.49
CA ALA A 521 -30.70 -3.55 24.33
C ALA A 521 -29.94 -2.36 23.72
N LEU A 522 -28.99 -2.69 22.85
CA LEU A 522 -28.36 -1.72 21.96
C LEU A 522 -29.17 -1.61 20.68
N VAL A 523 -29.66 -0.41 20.38
CA VAL A 523 -30.59 -0.15 19.29
C VAL A 523 -30.07 1.04 18.47
N PRO A 524 -30.24 1.05 17.14
CA PRO A 524 -29.85 2.21 16.33
C PRO A 524 -30.50 3.51 16.85
N ALA A 525 -29.71 4.56 17.06
CA ALA A 525 -30.17 5.82 17.61
C ALA A 525 -31.32 6.44 16.82
N GLY A 526 -31.32 6.28 15.49
CA GLY A 526 -32.41 6.65 14.60
C GLY A 526 -33.70 5.84 14.75
N GLN A 527 -33.78 4.93 15.72
CA GLN A 527 -34.98 4.19 16.14
C GLN A 527 -35.35 4.47 17.60
N VAL A 528 -34.59 5.31 18.31
CA VAL A 528 -34.77 5.57 19.74
C VAL A 528 -35.45 6.93 19.95
N TYR A 529 -36.28 6.99 20.98
CA TYR A 529 -36.96 8.18 21.48
C TYR A 529 -36.43 8.57 22.85
N PHE A 530 -36.57 9.84 23.23
CA PHE A 530 -36.40 10.24 24.62
C PHE A 530 -37.54 9.69 25.48
N GLY A 531 -37.18 9.04 26.59
CA GLY A 531 -38.14 8.61 27.61
C GLY A 531 -38.58 9.75 28.54
N ALA A 532 -39.54 9.47 29.41
CA ALA A 532 -40.09 10.40 30.39
C ALA A 532 -39.06 10.93 31.39
N ASP A 533 -37.94 10.23 31.57
CA ASP A 533 -36.82 10.68 32.41
C ASP A 533 -36.04 11.85 31.77
N TRP A 534 -36.03 11.92 30.44
CA TRP A 534 -35.30 12.92 29.66
C TRP A 534 -36.19 14.10 29.23
N ASP A 535 -37.47 13.83 28.99
CA ASP A 535 -38.47 14.82 28.63
C ASP A 535 -39.63 14.77 29.62
N SER A 536 -39.79 15.85 30.39
CA SER A 536 -40.90 16.02 31.35
C SER A 536 -42.29 15.82 30.74
N SER A 537 -42.45 15.98 29.42
CA SER A 537 -43.72 15.72 28.74
C SER A 537 -44.01 14.23 28.59
N GLY A 538 -42.96 13.39 28.53
CA GLY A 538 -43.01 11.94 28.32
C GLY A 538 -43.82 11.55 27.08
N ARG A 539 -43.88 12.42 26.07
CA ARG A 539 -44.88 12.33 25.00
C ARG A 539 -44.65 11.12 24.10
N ALA A 540 -43.41 10.89 23.66
CA ALA A 540 -43.08 9.72 22.85
C ALA A 540 -43.36 8.41 23.61
N GLU A 541 -43.02 8.33 24.90
CA GLU A 541 -43.28 7.15 25.73
C GLU A 541 -44.77 6.89 25.96
N LYS A 542 -45.60 7.93 26.09
CA LYS A 542 -47.06 7.80 26.13
C LYS A 542 -47.67 7.31 24.81
N ILE A 543 -47.09 7.69 23.67
CA ILE A 543 -47.57 7.28 22.35
C ILE A 543 -47.15 5.83 22.04
N TYR A 544 -45.87 5.50 22.21
CA TYR A 544 -45.30 4.23 21.74
C TYR A 544 -45.10 3.18 22.85
N GLY A 545 -45.02 3.56 24.12
CA GLY A 545 -44.61 2.67 25.21
C GLY A 545 -45.48 1.42 25.41
N ALA A 546 -46.77 1.49 25.05
CA ALA A 546 -47.68 0.35 25.11
C ALA A 546 -47.32 -0.80 24.15
N PHE A 547 -46.47 -0.54 23.15
CA PHE A 547 -45.98 -1.56 22.23
C PHE A 547 -44.90 -2.47 22.83
N GLY A 548 -44.31 -2.10 23.97
CA GLY A 548 -43.32 -2.92 24.66
C GLY A 548 -41.99 -3.10 23.92
N ALA A 549 -41.72 -2.30 22.89
CA ALA A 549 -40.45 -2.32 22.17
C ALA A 549 -39.35 -1.61 22.99
N THR A 550 -38.09 -2.01 22.77
CA THR A 550 -36.92 -1.37 23.38
C THR A 550 -36.54 -0.14 22.56
N GLU A 551 -37.19 0.99 22.82
CA GLU A 551 -37.13 2.17 21.95
C GLU A 551 -36.95 3.50 22.71
N PHE A 552 -36.73 3.49 24.02
CA PHE A 552 -36.48 4.70 24.82
C PHE A 552 -35.04 4.76 25.31
N LEU A 553 -34.40 5.93 25.22
CA LEU A 553 -33.00 6.10 25.60
C LEU A 553 -32.74 5.68 27.07
N ASP A 554 -31.81 4.75 27.29
CA ASP A 554 -31.39 4.25 28.61
C ASP A 554 -30.00 4.79 28.97
N ALA A 555 -29.90 6.13 28.99
CA ALA A 555 -28.71 6.86 29.39
C ALA A 555 -28.96 7.65 30.68
N PRO A 556 -27.94 7.86 31.55
CA PRO A 556 -28.08 8.65 32.76
C PRO A 556 -28.48 10.10 32.43
N VAL A 557 -29.52 10.60 33.09
CA VAL A 557 -29.98 11.99 32.94
C VAL A 557 -29.12 12.91 33.83
N PRO A 558 -28.47 13.94 33.28
CA PRO A 558 -27.71 14.91 34.08
C PRO A 558 -28.61 15.67 35.05
N ALA A 559 -28.07 15.97 36.25
CA ALA A 559 -28.77 16.77 37.25
C ALA A 559 -28.65 18.29 37.00
N ASP A 560 -27.60 18.70 36.28
CA ASP A 560 -27.36 20.09 35.88
C ASP A 560 -28.11 20.43 34.59
N GLU A 561 -28.79 21.58 34.55
CA GLU A 561 -29.64 21.99 33.42
C GLU A 561 -28.83 22.31 32.15
N GLN A 562 -27.61 22.82 32.31
CA GLN A 562 -26.72 23.11 31.19
C GLN A 562 -26.16 21.80 30.60
N GLU A 563 -25.77 20.86 31.45
CA GLU A 563 -25.32 19.52 31.04
C GLU A 563 -26.46 18.72 30.38
N LEU A 564 -27.68 18.80 30.91
CA LEU A 564 -28.87 18.20 30.31
C LEU A 564 -29.10 18.70 28.88
N THR A 565 -29.01 20.02 28.67
CA THR A 565 -29.17 20.62 27.33
C THR A 565 -28.10 20.14 26.35
N GLN A 566 -26.85 19.99 26.83
CA GLN A 566 -25.73 19.50 26.03
C GLN A 566 -25.90 18.03 25.65
N GLU A 567 -26.31 17.18 26.59
CA GLU A 567 -26.58 15.77 26.30
C GLU A 567 -27.78 15.62 25.37
N GLN A 568 -28.87 16.37 25.56
CA GLN A 568 -30.00 16.36 24.63
C GLN A 568 -29.55 16.72 23.21
N THR A 569 -28.75 17.78 23.05
CA THR A 569 -28.18 18.17 21.75
C THR A 569 -27.34 17.05 21.12
N PHE A 570 -26.57 16.32 21.93
CA PHE A 570 -25.77 15.19 21.47
C PHE A 570 -26.62 14.00 21.01
N TRP A 571 -27.62 13.61 21.79
CA TRP A 571 -28.51 12.50 21.44
C TRP A 571 -29.40 12.84 20.23
N GLU A 572 -29.88 14.08 20.12
CA GLU A 572 -30.56 14.60 18.93
C GLU A 572 -29.67 14.57 17.69
N PHE A 573 -28.37 14.88 17.84
CA PHE A 573 -27.41 14.75 16.74
C PHE A 573 -27.30 13.30 16.24
N LEU A 574 -27.38 12.31 17.14
CA LEU A 574 -27.45 10.89 16.80
C LEU A 574 -28.83 10.44 16.26
N SER A 575 -29.80 11.35 16.15
CA SER A 575 -31.19 11.10 15.70
C SER A 575 -32.13 10.46 16.73
N VAL A 576 -31.78 10.53 18.03
CA VAL A 576 -32.76 10.28 19.11
C VAL A 576 -33.78 11.40 19.12
N ASP A 577 -35.06 11.06 19.21
CA ASP A 577 -36.13 12.03 18.95
C ASP A 577 -37.10 12.22 20.12
N HIS A 578 -37.63 13.44 20.24
CA HIS A 578 -38.65 13.79 21.24
C HIS A 578 -40.08 13.55 20.71
N ASN A 579 -40.23 13.51 19.39
CA ASN A 579 -41.52 13.56 18.72
C ASN A 579 -41.71 12.39 17.75
N PRO A 580 -42.96 12.00 17.44
CA PRO A 580 -43.26 11.03 16.38
C PRO A 580 -42.40 11.24 15.13
N ARG A 581 -41.69 10.19 14.72
CA ARG A 581 -40.73 10.29 13.62
C ARG A 581 -41.45 10.29 12.28
N VAL A 582 -41.02 11.21 11.42
CA VAL A 582 -41.32 11.12 9.98
C VAL A 582 -40.27 10.19 9.38
N MET A 583 -40.73 9.05 8.89
CA MET A 583 -39.92 8.11 8.13
C MET A 583 -39.75 8.67 6.71
N GLU A 584 -38.59 9.26 6.45
CA GLU A 584 -38.23 9.80 5.14
C GLU A 584 -37.44 8.76 4.34
N ALA A 585 -37.92 8.43 3.14
CA ALA A 585 -37.21 7.63 2.17
C ALA A 585 -36.78 8.51 0.99
N THR A 586 -35.48 8.81 0.92
CA THR A 586 -34.87 9.64 -0.12
C THR A 586 -33.96 8.81 -1.04
N ALA A 587 -34.09 9.02 -2.36
CA ALA A 587 -33.39 8.20 -3.35
C ALA A 587 -31.88 8.55 -3.45
N GLY A 588 -31.03 7.74 -2.79
CA GLY A 588 -29.57 7.93 -2.71
C GLY A 588 -28.79 7.72 -4.03
N GLY A 589 -29.40 7.14 -5.06
CA GLY A 589 -28.76 6.90 -6.36
C GLY A 589 -29.72 6.99 -7.55
N PRO A 590 -29.23 7.09 -8.80
CA PRO A 590 -30.07 7.32 -9.98
C PRO A 590 -31.13 6.23 -10.23
N TYR A 591 -30.90 5.02 -9.73
CA TYR A 591 -31.82 3.88 -9.85
C TYR A 591 -32.60 3.56 -8.58
N ALA A 592 -32.29 4.21 -7.45
CA ALA A 592 -33.02 4.00 -6.20
C ALA A 592 -34.47 4.48 -6.36
N TYR A 593 -35.41 3.65 -5.89
CA TYR A 593 -36.85 3.93 -5.89
C TYR A 593 -37.42 4.27 -7.28
N SER A 594 -36.95 3.56 -8.32
CA SER A 594 -37.50 3.68 -9.66
C SER A 594 -39.00 3.41 -9.66
N THR A 595 -39.76 4.20 -10.43
CA THR A 595 -41.21 4.00 -10.62
C THR A 595 -41.57 2.63 -11.20
N THR A 596 -40.65 2.00 -11.94
CA THR A 596 -40.80 0.64 -12.47
C THR A 596 -40.54 -0.45 -11.43
N ALA A 597 -39.99 -0.09 -10.27
CA ALA A 597 -39.59 -1.01 -9.20
C ALA A 597 -40.03 -0.50 -7.81
N LEU A 598 -41.17 0.20 -7.72
CA LEU A 598 -41.71 0.68 -6.44
C LEU A 598 -42.06 -0.46 -5.46
N TRP A 599 -42.09 -1.68 -5.95
CA TRP A 599 -42.23 -2.87 -5.13
C TRP A 599 -40.99 -3.12 -4.21
N GLU A 600 -39.87 -2.42 -4.42
CA GLU A 600 -38.68 -2.45 -3.54
C GLU A 600 -38.65 -1.26 -2.55
N HIS A 601 -39.67 -0.40 -2.54
CA HIS A 601 -39.67 0.82 -1.73
C HIS A 601 -39.88 0.51 -0.23
N PRO A 602 -39.17 1.18 0.71
CA PRO A 602 -39.27 0.92 2.15
C PRO A 602 -40.69 1.07 2.71
N HIS A 603 -41.46 2.02 2.19
CA HIS A 603 -42.85 2.25 2.62
C HIS A 603 -43.88 1.35 1.91
N ARG A 604 -43.47 0.40 1.06
CA ARG A 604 -44.42 -0.43 0.29
C ARG A 604 -45.41 -1.19 1.18
N ASP A 605 -44.89 -1.74 2.26
CA ASP A 605 -45.67 -2.59 3.16
C ASP A 605 -46.45 -1.77 4.19
N ALA A 606 -46.28 -0.44 4.20
CA ALA A 606 -47.07 0.44 5.05
C ALA A 606 -48.56 0.40 4.64
N PRO A 607 -49.50 0.23 5.59
CA PRO A 607 -50.92 0.29 5.30
C PRO A 607 -51.31 1.60 4.62
N GLY A 608 -52.15 1.49 3.57
CA GLY A 608 -52.54 2.62 2.74
C GLY A 608 -51.61 2.90 1.55
N TRP A 609 -50.43 2.26 1.44
CA TRP A 609 -49.53 2.45 0.29
C TRP A 609 -50.21 2.21 -1.06
N ALA A 610 -50.94 1.10 -1.20
CA ALA A 610 -51.64 0.76 -2.44
C ALA A 610 -52.76 1.76 -2.77
N ALA A 611 -53.48 2.24 -1.76
CA ALA A 611 -54.55 3.24 -1.92
C ALA A 611 -53.98 4.60 -2.31
N TRP A 612 -52.90 5.03 -1.64
CA TRP A 612 -52.16 6.24 -1.97
C TRP A 612 -51.61 6.20 -3.40
N LEU A 613 -51.00 5.07 -3.79
CA LEU A 613 -50.45 4.93 -5.13
C LEU A 613 -51.55 4.99 -6.20
N ALA A 614 -52.76 4.55 -5.88
CA ALA A 614 -53.91 4.57 -6.79
C ALA A 614 -54.56 5.95 -6.97
N LEU A 615 -54.15 6.99 -6.22
CA LEU A 615 -54.66 8.35 -6.39
C LEU A 615 -54.34 8.89 -7.80
N ASP A 616 -55.31 9.55 -8.43
CA ASP A 616 -55.17 10.10 -9.79
C ASP A 616 -53.97 11.06 -9.92
N GLU A 617 -53.73 11.89 -8.90
CA GLU A 617 -52.58 12.81 -8.87
C GLU A 617 -51.24 12.06 -8.83
N VAL A 618 -51.17 10.97 -8.06
CA VAL A 618 -49.98 10.12 -7.95
C VAL A 618 -49.75 9.35 -9.25
N GLN A 619 -50.80 8.74 -9.81
CA GLN A 619 -50.77 8.07 -11.11
C GLN A 619 -50.34 9.04 -12.24
N GLY A 620 -50.80 10.29 -12.20
CA GLY A 620 -50.39 11.34 -13.13
C GLY A 620 -48.93 11.77 -12.98
N ALA A 621 -48.34 11.65 -11.79
CA ALA A 621 -46.95 12.00 -11.51
C ALA A 621 -45.93 10.88 -11.78
N LEU A 622 -46.38 9.62 -11.89
CA LEU A 622 -45.55 8.47 -12.25
C LEU A 622 -44.84 8.64 -13.60
N PRO A 623 -45.54 8.93 -14.72
CA PRO A 623 -44.89 9.12 -16.01
C PRO A 623 -44.18 10.47 -16.11
N CYS A 624 -43.16 10.52 -16.96
CA CYS A 624 -42.55 11.78 -17.37
C CYS A 624 -43.44 12.50 -18.40
N PRO A 625 -43.66 13.83 -18.29
CA PRO A 625 -44.34 14.60 -19.34
C PRO A 625 -43.64 14.54 -20.72
N GLN A 626 -42.33 14.28 -20.74
CA GLN A 626 -41.52 14.13 -21.96
C GLN A 626 -41.30 12.67 -22.38
N ASN A 627 -42.05 11.72 -21.79
CA ASN A 627 -42.00 10.29 -22.12
C ASN A 627 -40.63 9.62 -21.92
N HIS A 628 -40.03 9.80 -20.74
CA HIS A 628 -38.82 9.12 -20.26
C HIS A 628 -39.15 8.00 -19.25
N PRO A 629 -39.78 6.88 -19.65
CA PRO A 629 -40.37 5.90 -18.73
C PRO A 629 -39.34 5.21 -17.81
N GLN A 630 -38.10 5.02 -18.27
CA GLN A 630 -37.05 4.31 -17.53
C GLN A 630 -36.22 5.22 -16.60
N SER A 631 -36.58 6.49 -16.45
CA SER A 631 -35.79 7.47 -15.70
C SER A 631 -36.62 8.26 -14.69
N GLN A 632 -37.74 7.69 -14.25
CA GLN A 632 -38.60 8.27 -13.23
C GLN A 632 -38.39 7.53 -11.91
N ARG A 633 -38.25 8.28 -10.82
CA ARG A 633 -38.12 7.74 -9.48
C ARG A 633 -38.92 8.54 -8.46
N LEU A 634 -39.35 7.89 -7.39
CA LEU A 634 -39.85 8.55 -6.19
C LEU A 634 -38.63 9.04 -5.39
N SER A 635 -38.30 10.31 -5.50
CA SER A 635 -37.08 10.90 -4.92
C SER A 635 -37.20 11.20 -3.43
N ALA A 636 -38.40 11.48 -2.95
CA ALA A 636 -38.70 11.66 -1.54
C ALA A 636 -40.11 11.13 -1.26
N SER A 637 -40.21 10.27 -0.25
CA SER A 637 -41.45 9.71 0.28
C SER A 637 -41.44 9.81 1.79
N PHE A 638 -42.60 10.05 2.39
CA PHE A 638 -42.74 10.28 3.82
C PHE A 638 -43.87 9.42 4.38
N ALA A 639 -43.62 8.78 5.52
CA ALA A 639 -44.61 8.10 6.34
C ALA A 639 -44.43 8.51 7.81
N LEU A 640 -45.41 8.28 8.67
CA LEU A 640 -45.21 8.43 10.12
C LEU A 640 -44.91 7.07 10.73
N ASP A 641 -43.97 7.04 11.67
CA ASP A 641 -43.58 5.83 12.38
C ASP A 641 -44.78 5.14 13.05
N ARG A 642 -45.01 3.87 12.69
CA ARG A 642 -46.04 2.96 13.23
C ARG A 642 -47.44 3.57 13.36
N PHE A 643 -47.80 4.47 12.45
CA PHE A 643 -49.09 5.17 12.51
C PHE A 643 -50.29 4.25 12.39
N ASP A 644 -50.19 3.24 11.53
CA ASP A 644 -51.18 2.18 11.38
C ASP A 644 -51.37 1.41 12.69
N GLU A 645 -50.31 1.01 13.38
CA GLU A 645 -50.41 0.33 14.66
C GLU A 645 -51.05 1.21 15.75
N LEU A 646 -50.79 2.53 15.72
CA LEU A 646 -51.43 3.48 16.62
C LEU A 646 -52.94 3.60 16.35
N VAL A 647 -53.31 3.62 15.07
CA VAL A 647 -54.70 3.67 14.62
C VAL A 647 -55.45 2.39 14.96
N GLU A 648 -54.87 1.22 14.70
CA GLU A 648 -55.46 -0.09 14.99
C GLU A 648 -55.61 -0.36 16.49
N ALA A 649 -54.67 0.12 17.31
CA ALA A 649 -54.76 -0.01 18.77
C ALA A 649 -56.00 0.70 19.35
N GLY A 650 -56.49 1.75 18.67
CA GLY A 650 -57.74 2.42 18.99
C GLY A 650 -57.80 3.09 20.38
N ASP A 651 -56.64 3.37 20.98
CA ASP A 651 -56.53 3.99 22.30
C ASP A 651 -56.71 5.52 22.19
N PRO A 652 -57.81 6.08 22.69
CA PRO A 652 -58.09 7.51 22.53
C PRO A 652 -57.07 8.42 23.22
N ASP A 653 -56.46 7.98 24.31
CA ASP A 653 -55.50 8.80 25.06
C ASP A 653 -54.15 8.83 24.33
N ARG A 654 -53.74 7.72 23.70
CA ARG A 654 -52.54 7.68 22.83
C ARG A 654 -52.72 8.54 21.57
N LEU A 655 -53.88 8.45 20.93
CA LEU A 655 -54.21 9.25 19.75
C LEU A 655 -54.33 10.74 20.08
N GLN A 656 -54.78 11.10 21.28
CA GLN A 656 -54.75 12.47 21.78
C GLN A 656 -53.31 12.97 21.93
N HIS A 657 -52.40 12.17 22.50
CA HIS A 657 -50.99 12.53 22.59
C HIS A 657 -50.31 12.66 21.22
N LEU A 658 -50.68 11.81 20.26
CA LEU A 658 -50.25 11.94 18.87
C LEU A 658 -50.73 13.25 18.25
N TRP A 659 -52.01 13.61 18.43
CA TRP A 659 -52.54 14.90 17.99
C TRP A 659 -51.77 16.07 18.58
N ASP A 660 -51.54 16.07 19.89
CA ASP A 660 -50.81 17.14 20.57
C ASP A 660 -49.37 17.25 20.04
N ALA A 661 -48.71 16.13 19.76
CA ALA A 661 -47.36 16.11 19.17
C ALA A 661 -47.33 16.72 17.77
N LEU A 662 -48.27 16.30 16.91
CA LEU A 662 -48.40 16.81 15.55
C LEU A 662 -48.74 18.30 15.54
N ALA A 663 -49.65 18.73 16.42
CA ALA A 663 -50.09 20.10 16.54
C ALA A 663 -48.97 21.04 17.01
N GLN A 664 -48.19 20.62 18.00
CA GLN A 664 -47.10 21.41 18.57
C GLN A 664 -46.02 21.71 17.53
N ASP A 665 -45.64 20.73 16.71
CA ASP A 665 -44.50 20.83 15.79
C ASP A 665 -44.88 20.80 14.29
N TRP A 666 -46.16 21.04 13.97
CA TRP A 666 -46.69 20.95 12.60
C TRP A 666 -45.84 21.71 11.58
N GLY A 667 -45.72 23.04 11.76
CA GLY A 667 -45.04 23.89 10.78
C GLY A 667 -43.52 23.73 10.71
N HIS A 668 -42.91 23.19 11.76
CA HIS A 668 -41.47 23.00 11.80
C HIS A 668 -41.05 21.65 11.21
N ARG A 669 -41.84 20.60 11.47
CA ARG A 669 -41.45 19.20 11.23
C ARG A 669 -42.34 18.48 10.23
N TYR A 670 -43.65 18.52 10.41
CA TYR A 670 -44.57 17.64 9.68
C TYR A 670 -45.08 18.25 8.37
N GLU A 671 -45.24 19.57 8.30
CA GLU A 671 -45.77 20.27 7.13
C GLU A 671 -44.96 20.00 5.86
N ARG A 672 -43.63 19.92 5.97
CA ARG A 672 -42.74 19.61 4.83
C ARG A 672 -42.89 18.18 4.32
N ALA A 673 -43.31 17.26 5.18
CA ALA A 673 -43.47 15.85 4.87
C ALA A 673 -44.85 15.53 4.23
N THR A 674 -45.70 16.54 4.01
CA THR A 674 -47.02 16.38 3.38
C THR A 674 -46.96 16.15 1.86
N THR A 675 -45.79 16.37 1.25
CA THR A 675 -45.60 16.31 -0.20
C THR A 675 -44.54 15.28 -0.57
N ALA A 676 -44.87 14.31 -1.42
CA ALA A 676 -43.92 13.40 -2.05
C ALA A 676 -43.41 13.96 -3.39
N VAL A 677 -42.21 13.55 -3.79
CA VAL A 677 -41.53 14.09 -4.98
C VAL A 677 -41.19 13.00 -5.98
N PHE A 678 -41.85 13.02 -7.14
CA PHE A 678 -41.43 12.24 -8.31
C PHE A 678 -40.44 13.05 -9.16
N ARG A 679 -39.33 12.46 -9.58
CA ARG A 679 -38.30 13.16 -10.36
C ARG A 679 -37.88 12.38 -11.59
N CYS A 680 -37.70 13.11 -12.70
CA CYS A 680 -36.98 12.62 -13.87
C CYS A 680 -35.47 12.84 -13.74
N VAL A 681 -34.68 11.76 -13.82
CA VAL A 681 -33.20 11.80 -13.80
C VAL A 681 -32.58 11.72 -15.19
N HIS A 682 -33.37 11.64 -16.26
CA HIS A 682 -32.86 11.54 -17.63
C HIS A 682 -32.01 12.76 -18.01
N GLY A 683 -30.87 12.54 -18.67
CA GLY A 683 -29.93 13.60 -19.04
C GLY A 683 -30.55 14.68 -19.94
N SER A 684 -31.37 14.27 -20.91
CA SER A 684 -32.00 15.17 -21.89
C SER A 684 -33.30 15.85 -21.44
N HIS A 685 -33.74 15.66 -20.19
CA HIS A 685 -34.97 16.29 -19.71
C HIS A 685 -34.80 17.81 -19.62
N SER A 686 -35.65 18.56 -20.32
CA SER A 686 -35.67 20.03 -20.29
C SER A 686 -36.74 20.57 -19.34
N GLY A 687 -36.46 21.69 -18.66
CA GLY A 687 -37.43 22.32 -17.76
C GLY A 687 -37.59 21.60 -16.40
N GLU A 688 -38.78 21.75 -15.79
CA GLU A 688 -39.07 21.23 -14.46
C GLU A 688 -39.05 19.70 -14.41
N ARG A 689 -38.26 19.16 -13.46
CA ARG A 689 -38.00 17.73 -13.32
C ARG A 689 -38.78 17.07 -12.18
N ASN A 690 -39.21 17.87 -11.21
CA ASN A 690 -39.91 17.41 -10.02
C ASN A 690 -41.42 17.54 -10.24
N ARG A 691 -42.17 16.56 -9.77
CA ARG A 691 -43.63 16.56 -9.75
C ARG A 691 -44.03 16.28 -8.31
N LEU A 692 -44.76 17.22 -7.73
CA LEU A 692 -45.16 17.22 -6.33
C LEU A 692 -46.56 16.63 -6.24
N VAL A 693 -46.74 15.69 -5.33
CA VAL A 693 -48.04 15.06 -5.04
C VAL A 693 -48.20 14.91 -3.53
N PRO A 694 -49.42 14.73 -3.01
CA PRO A 694 -49.60 14.38 -1.61
C PRO A 694 -48.75 13.18 -1.20
N SER A 695 -48.11 13.23 -0.04
CA SER A 695 -47.32 12.10 0.48
C SER A 695 -48.18 10.99 1.06
N LEU A 696 -47.58 9.83 1.31
CA LEU A 696 -48.25 8.74 2.03
C LEU A 696 -48.66 9.19 3.43
N LEU A 697 -47.77 9.88 4.15
CA LEU A 697 -48.07 10.54 5.43
C LEU A 697 -49.33 11.38 5.33
N TRP A 698 -49.41 12.28 4.34
CA TRP A 698 -50.58 13.15 4.19
C TRP A 698 -51.85 12.37 3.92
N HIS A 699 -51.78 11.38 3.03
CA HIS A 699 -52.91 10.50 2.74
C HIS A 699 -53.39 9.77 3.99
N GLN A 700 -52.47 9.20 4.78
CA GLN A 700 -52.78 8.53 6.04
C GLN A 700 -53.40 9.49 7.07
N LEU A 701 -52.83 10.69 7.23
CA LEU A 701 -53.34 11.67 8.18
C LEU A 701 -54.71 12.22 7.80
N THR A 702 -55.06 12.32 6.51
CA THR A 702 -56.32 12.90 6.05
C THR A 702 -57.45 11.89 5.89
N THR A 703 -57.12 10.64 5.54
CA THR A 703 -58.13 9.59 5.27
C THR A 703 -58.28 8.58 6.40
N GLY A 704 -57.23 8.38 7.20
CA GLY A 704 -57.25 7.44 8.32
C GLY A 704 -58.23 7.87 9.40
N GLN A 705 -58.95 6.91 9.99
CA GLN A 705 -59.74 7.17 11.19
C GLN A 705 -58.79 7.14 12.38
N TRP A 706 -58.29 8.27 12.85
CA TRP A 706 -57.32 8.33 13.95
C TRP A 706 -57.58 9.48 14.93
N VAL A 707 -58.47 10.39 14.57
CA VAL A 707 -58.74 11.58 15.37
C VAL A 707 -59.70 11.21 16.50
N PRO A 708 -59.31 11.35 17.78
CA PRO A 708 -60.21 11.09 18.89
C PRO A 708 -61.25 12.19 19.00
N ALA A 709 -62.53 11.81 18.98
CA ALA A 709 -63.67 12.72 19.07
C ALA A 709 -64.74 12.19 20.02
N HIS A 710 -65.69 13.04 20.38
CA HIS A 710 -66.86 12.67 21.18
C HIS A 710 -68.11 12.66 20.32
N LEU A 711 -68.77 11.51 20.23
CA LEU A 711 -70.12 11.39 19.68
C LEU A 711 -71.10 11.24 20.86
N GLY A 712 -71.68 12.37 21.27
CA GLY A 712 -72.49 12.43 22.48
C GLY A 712 -71.65 12.16 23.74
N ALA A 713 -71.88 11.01 24.38
CA ALA A 713 -71.12 10.57 25.56
C ALA A 713 -70.04 9.52 25.25
N GLN A 714 -69.99 9.03 24.00
CA GLN A 714 -69.04 8.00 23.57
C GLN A 714 -67.79 8.65 22.99
N ARG A 715 -66.62 8.10 23.30
CA ARG A 715 -65.39 8.40 22.57
C ARG A 715 -65.38 7.57 21.30
N VAL A 716 -65.17 8.23 20.17
CA VAL A 716 -65.10 7.62 18.84
C VAL A 716 -63.82 8.05 18.15
N GLN A 717 -63.38 7.26 17.20
CA GLN A 717 -62.23 7.54 16.36
C GLN A 717 -62.73 7.76 14.94
N VAL A 718 -62.42 8.91 14.37
CA VAL A 718 -62.95 9.33 13.07
C VAL A 718 -61.85 9.88 12.18
N ALA A 719 -62.11 9.94 10.87
CA ALA A 719 -61.24 10.67 9.97
C ALA A 719 -61.32 12.17 10.27
N PRO A 720 -60.25 12.96 10.06
CA PRO A 720 -60.28 14.40 10.33
C PRO A 720 -61.42 15.12 9.62
N GLY A 721 -61.68 14.78 8.34
CA GLY A 721 -62.78 15.34 7.56
C GLY A 721 -64.18 14.97 8.05
N SER A 722 -64.31 14.09 9.04
CA SER A 722 -65.57 13.76 9.72
C SER A 722 -65.61 14.28 11.17
N ALA A 723 -64.52 14.85 11.65
CA ALA A 723 -64.44 15.47 12.97
C ALA A 723 -64.93 16.92 12.90
N TRP A 724 -65.63 17.34 13.96
CA TRP A 724 -66.25 18.64 14.06
C TRP A 724 -65.57 19.49 15.13
N ARG A 725 -65.22 20.71 14.76
CA ARG A 725 -65.00 21.79 15.72
C ARG A 725 -66.34 22.45 16.00
N ALA A 726 -66.88 22.23 17.21
CA ALA A 726 -68.12 22.87 17.62
C ALA A 726 -67.97 24.40 17.72
N ALA A 727 -68.95 25.14 17.22
CA ALA A 727 -69.07 26.57 17.43
C ALA A 727 -69.97 26.85 18.63
N ASN A 728 -69.79 28.01 19.27
CA ASN A 728 -70.65 28.45 20.40
C ASN A 728 -72.15 28.48 20.06
N GLN A 729 -72.50 28.57 18.76
CA GLN A 729 -73.87 28.62 18.27
C GLN A 729 -74.39 27.26 17.76
N THR A 730 -73.55 26.22 17.70
CA THR A 730 -73.97 24.88 17.26
C THR A 730 -74.96 24.30 18.27
N PRO A 731 -76.21 23.99 17.86
CA PRO A 731 -77.21 23.51 18.80
C PRO A 731 -76.85 22.13 19.39
N ARG A 732 -77.21 21.88 20.65
CA ARG A 732 -76.93 20.60 21.34
C ARG A 732 -77.49 19.36 20.64
N HIS A 733 -78.59 19.49 19.91
CA HIS A 733 -79.18 18.38 19.15
C HIS A 733 -78.38 18.02 17.89
N VAL A 734 -77.51 18.91 17.41
CA VAL A 734 -76.56 18.68 16.33
C VAL A 734 -75.24 18.16 16.92
N SER A 735 -74.67 18.83 17.93
CA SER A 735 -73.36 18.44 18.50
C SER A 735 -73.33 17.06 19.15
N ARG A 736 -74.49 16.50 19.53
CA ARG A 736 -74.60 15.11 20.02
C ARG A 736 -74.56 14.05 18.90
N ARG A 737 -74.79 14.45 17.64
CA ARG A 737 -74.91 13.57 16.48
C ARG A 737 -73.72 13.64 15.53
N VAL A 738 -72.81 14.57 15.79
CA VAL A 738 -71.56 14.72 15.04
C VAL A 738 -70.37 14.46 15.95
N PRO A 739 -69.31 13.81 15.45
CA PRO A 739 -68.09 13.58 16.22
C PRO A 739 -67.41 14.92 16.54
N THR A 740 -67.47 15.39 17.79
CA THR A 740 -66.95 16.69 18.18
C THR A 740 -65.57 16.57 18.84
N LEU A 741 -64.60 17.38 18.41
CA LEU A 741 -63.29 17.45 19.03
C LEU A 741 -63.33 18.08 20.44
N PRO A 742 -62.56 17.56 21.40
CA PRO A 742 -62.29 18.23 22.68
C PRO A 742 -61.76 19.66 22.50
N ASP A 743 -62.14 20.59 23.38
CA ASP A 743 -61.68 21.99 23.35
C ASP A 743 -60.14 22.11 23.39
N ALA A 744 -59.47 21.19 24.08
CA ALA A 744 -58.01 21.14 24.16
C ALA A 744 -57.33 20.91 22.79
N MET A 745 -57.98 20.21 21.86
CA MET A 745 -57.45 19.91 20.53
C MET A 745 -57.62 21.05 19.53
N VAL A 746 -58.59 21.94 19.75
CA VAL A 746 -58.98 22.99 18.80
C VAL A 746 -58.38 24.37 19.14
N HIS A 747 -57.72 24.48 20.28
CA HIS A 747 -57.09 25.71 20.77
C HIS A 747 -55.56 25.61 20.77
N GLY A 748 -54.88 26.76 20.85
CA GLY A 748 -53.42 26.82 20.86
C GLY A 748 -52.80 26.23 19.58
N PRO A 749 -51.75 25.39 19.68
CA PRO A 749 -51.09 24.75 18.54
C PRO A 749 -52.04 23.93 17.65
N GLY A 750 -53.08 23.31 18.24
CA GLY A 750 -54.06 22.49 17.52
C GLY A 750 -54.89 23.27 16.51
N SER A 751 -55.06 24.58 16.69
CA SER A 751 -55.84 25.42 15.77
C SER A 751 -55.32 25.41 14.33
N ARG A 752 -54.00 25.28 14.14
CA ARG A 752 -53.41 25.15 12.81
C ARG A 752 -53.71 23.76 12.23
N LEU A 753 -53.47 22.70 13.00
CA LEU A 753 -53.67 21.33 12.56
C LEU A 753 -55.12 21.04 12.16
N VAL A 754 -56.10 21.58 12.89
CA VAL A 754 -57.54 21.54 12.56
C VAL A 754 -57.79 22.04 11.13
N ASN A 755 -57.22 23.20 10.77
CA ASN A 755 -57.44 23.80 9.45
C ASN A 755 -56.74 22.99 8.35
N GLU A 756 -55.52 22.52 8.61
CA GLU A 756 -54.72 21.78 7.62
C GLU A 756 -55.37 20.44 7.30
N LEU A 757 -55.80 19.67 8.32
CA LEU A 757 -56.42 18.36 8.11
C LEU A 757 -57.87 18.42 7.61
N GLY A 758 -58.44 19.61 7.43
CA GLY A 758 -59.82 19.77 6.95
C GLY A 758 -60.88 19.34 7.96
N VAL A 759 -60.65 19.57 9.25
CA VAL A 759 -61.68 19.36 10.28
C VAL A 759 -62.84 20.33 10.05
N ILE A 760 -64.06 19.80 10.09
CA ILE A 760 -65.29 20.55 9.82
C ILE A 760 -65.46 21.67 10.85
N ASP A 761 -65.52 22.92 10.39
CA ASP A 761 -65.80 24.08 11.24
C ASP A 761 -67.30 24.35 11.26
N ALA A 762 -67.96 24.06 12.38
CA ALA A 762 -69.40 24.24 12.51
C ALA A 762 -69.85 25.72 12.38
N ALA A 763 -68.94 26.69 12.42
CA ALA A 763 -69.24 28.10 12.14
C ALA A 763 -69.18 28.46 10.64
N ARG A 764 -68.64 27.58 9.79
CA ARG A 764 -68.36 27.84 8.37
C ARG A 764 -68.62 26.61 7.49
N LEU A 765 -69.76 25.97 7.69
CA LEU A 765 -70.12 24.78 6.93
C LEU A 765 -70.24 25.06 5.44
N ASP A 766 -69.70 24.15 4.62
CA ASP A 766 -69.97 24.11 3.20
C ASP A 766 -71.17 23.22 2.85
N ALA A 767 -71.51 23.15 1.57
CA ALA A 767 -72.68 22.42 1.13
C ALA A 767 -72.48 20.90 1.20
N ASP A 768 -71.28 20.40 0.95
CA ASP A 768 -70.98 18.96 0.94
C ASP A 768 -71.01 18.41 2.37
N GLU A 769 -70.43 19.13 3.34
CA GLU A 769 -70.53 18.82 4.77
C GLU A 769 -71.98 18.78 5.27
N LEU A 770 -72.82 19.69 4.76
CA LEU A 770 -74.25 19.73 5.06
C LEU A 770 -75.03 18.60 4.36
N PHE A 771 -74.63 18.22 3.15
CA PHE A 771 -75.19 17.06 2.46
C PHE A 771 -74.93 15.78 3.25
N ASP A 772 -73.71 15.59 3.71
CA ASP A 772 -73.32 14.42 4.50
C ASP A 772 -74.00 14.40 5.87
N LEU A 773 -74.13 15.56 6.54
CA LEU A 773 -74.91 15.66 7.77
C LEU A 773 -76.37 15.28 7.54
N LEU A 774 -77.01 15.79 6.48
CA LEU A 774 -78.41 15.47 6.16
C LEU A 774 -78.61 13.99 5.84
N ARG A 775 -77.68 13.36 5.11
CA ARG A 775 -77.67 11.91 4.86
C ARG A 775 -77.53 11.12 6.17
N ALA A 776 -76.62 11.51 7.05
CA ALA A 776 -76.43 10.86 8.34
C ALA A 776 -77.69 10.98 9.23
N LEU A 777 -78.32 12.16 9.26
CA LEU A 777 -79.58 12.39 9.99
C LEU A 777 -80.74 11.59 9.39
N ALA A 778 -80.78 11.44 8.06
CA ALA A 778 -81.78 10.62 7.39
C ALA A 778 -81.61 9.13 7.72
N ALA A 779 -80.37 8.63 7.71
CA ALA A 779 -80.05 7.26 8.10
C ALA A 779 -80.43 6.97 9.57
N GLU A 780 -80.21 7.91 10.50
CA GLU A 780 -80.70 7.79 11.89
C GLU A 780 -82.24 7.70 11.95
N GLY A 781 -82.92 8.36 11.02
CA GLY A 781 -84.38 8.40 10.92
C GLY A 781 -85.03 7.23 10.18
N GLU A 782 -84.28 6.35 9.50
CA GLU A 782 -84.87 5.21 8.75
C GLU A 782 -85.56 4.17 9.66
N ALA A 783 -85.31 4.21 10.97
CA ALA A 783 -85.88 3.29 11.95
C ALA A 783 -87.31 3.66 12.45
N GLY A 784 -87.95 4.71 11.94
CA GLY A 784 -89.31 5.12 12.32
C GLY A 784 -89.67 6.58 12.02
N GLU A 785 -90.77 7.11 12.57
CA GLU A 785 -91.06 8.55 12.45
C GLU A 785 -90.00 9.35 13.26
N PRO A 786 -89.27 10.31 12.67
CA PRO A 786 -88.19 11.03 13.33
C PRO A 786 -88.74 11.88 14.48
N GLU A 787 -88.25 11.61 15.69
CA GLU A 787 -88.67 12.29 16.91
C GLU A 787 -87.97 13.65 17.13
N GLY A 788 -88.47 14.44 18.09
CA GLY A 788 -88.28 15.90 18.18
C GLY A 788 -86.85 16.45 18.06
N GLU A 789 -85.83 15.84 18.64
CA GLU A 789 -84.44 16.37 18.54
C GLU A 789 -83.80 16.08 17.18
N LEU A 790 -84.14 14.96 16.53
CA LEU A 790 -83.70 14.64 15.17
C LEU A 790 -84.33 15.59 14.14
N VAL A 791 -85.62 15.90 14.33
CA VAL A 791 -86.33 16.91 13.53
C VAL A 791 -85.68 18.28 13.64
N LYS A 792 -85.30 18.72 14.86
CA LYS A 792 -84.61 20.01 15.05
C LYS A 792 -83.24 20.04 14.37
N ALA A 793 -82.48 18.94 14.44
CA ALA A 793 -81.18 18.83 13.77
C ALA A 793 -81.30 18.90 12.25
N ALA A 794 -82.25 18.17 11.66
CA ALA A 794 -82.49 18.20 10.22
C ALA A 794 -82.99 19.57 9.75
N GLN A 795 -83.86 20.25 10.53
CA GLN A 795 -84.30 21.62 10.25
C GLN A 795 -83.15 22.63 10.33
N TRP A 796 -82.23 22.45 11.27
CA TRP A 796 -81.05 23.29 11.39
C TRP A 796 -80.12 23.10 10.18
N ALA A 797 -79.79 21.85 9.83
CA ALA A 797 -78.93 21.53 8.70
C ALA A 797 -79.52 22.04 7.37
N ALA A 798 -80.83 21.82 7.15
CA ALA A 798 -81.52 22.34 5.96
C ALA A 798 -81.51 23.88 5.87
N ARG A 799 -81.60 24.58 7.01
CA ARG A 799 -81.52 26.05 7.05
C ARG A 799 -80.12 26.55 6.71
N GLN A 800 -79.09 25.91 7.26
CA GLN A 800 -77.70 26.24 6.93
C GLN A 800 -77.42 25.97 5.44
N LEU A 801 -77.98 24.89 4.89
CA LEU A 801 -77.84 24.58 3.47
C LEU A 801 -78.49 25.66 2.58
N ASP A 802 -79.71 26.11 2.91
CA ASP A 802 -80.38 27.22 2.21
C ASP A 802 -79.53 28.52 2.28
N GLU A 803 -78.86 28.79 3.39
CA GLU A 803 -77.98 29.95 3.54
C GLU A 803 -76.72 29.85 2.64
N VAL A 804 -76.09 28.68 2.58
CA VAL A 804 -74.93 28.42 1.70
C VAL A 804 -75.34 28.53 0.22
N LEU A 805 -76.47 27.92 -0.16
CA LEU A 805 -76.97 27.93 -1.54
C LEU A 805 -77.38 29.34 -2.02
N ARG A 806 -77.80 30.23 -1.12
CA ARG A 806 -78.09 31.64 -1.45
C ARG A 806 -76.84 32.47 -1.69
N THR A 807 -75.74 32.11 -1.06
CA THR A 807 -74.51 32.92 -1.05
C THR A 807 -73.46 32.42 -2.03
N ARG A 808 -73.55 31.16 -2.48
CA ARG A 808 -72.57 30.51 -3.36
C ARG A 808 -73.25 29.64 -4.40
N GLN A 809 -72.64 29.57 -5.58
CA GLN A 809 -73.05 28.60 -6.61
C GLN A 809 -72.45 27.24 -6.28
N VAL A 810 -73.28 26.31 -5.83
CA VAL A 810 -72.88 24.95 -5.46
C VAL A 810 -73.37 23.95 -6.53
N PRO A 811 -72.54 23.00 -6.98
CA PRO A 811 -72.99 21.88 -7.80
C PRO A 811 -74.12 21.09 -7.11
N ALA A 812 -75.03 20.52 -7.89
CA ALA A 812 -76.00 19.59 -7.31
C ALA A 812 -75.27 18.31 -6.86
N PRO A 813 -75.67 17.69 -5.75
CA PRO A 813 -75.07 16.43 -5.32
C PRO A 813 -75.36 15.34 -6.35
N ASP A 814 -74.39 14.46 -6.59
CA ASP A 814 -74.53 13.34 -7.54
C ASP A 814 -75.58 12.31 -7.07
N ASP A 815 -75.72 12.16 -5.74
CA ASP A 815 -76.73 11.31 -5.11
C ASP A 815 -77.91 12.12 -4.56
N PRO A 816 -79.15 11.60 -4.65
CA PRO A 816 -80.34 12.25 -4.09
C PRO A 816 -80.18 12.58 -2.60
N LEU A 817 -80.34 13.86 -2.26
CA LEU A 817 -80.21 14.34 -0.88
C LEU A 817 -81.54 14.14 -0.12
N PRO A 818 -81.59 13.31 0.94
CA PRO A 818 -82.79 13.15 1.74
C PRO A 818 -83.05 14.40 2.59
N LEU A 819 -84.20 15.04 2.38
CA LEU A 819 -84.64 16.20 3.14
C LEU A 819 -85.85 15.85 4.02
N LEU A 820 -85.91 16.46 5.20
CA LEU A 820 -87.06 16.29 6.09
C LEU A 820 -88.30 16.96 5.48
N SER A 821 -89.33 16.17 5.22
CA SER A 821 -90.62 16.64 4.68
C SER A 821 -91.80 16.12 5.51
N VAL A 822 -92.97 16.70 5.29
CA VAL A 822 -94.24 16.26 5.90
C VAL A 822 -95.13 15.70 4.81
N ARG A 823 -95.40 14.39 4.84
CA ARG A 823 -96.33 13.70 3.93
C ARG A 823 -97.42 13.01 4.75
N ASP A 824 -98.68 13.24 4.40
CA ASP A 824 -99.85 12.66 5.07
C ASP A 824 -99.88 12.84 6.60
N GLY A 825 -99.33 13.96 7.09
CA GLY A 825 -99.27 14.29 8.52
C GLY A 825 -98.10 13.65 9.28
N GLN A 826 -97.30 12.79 8.63
CA GLN A 826 -96.09 12.19 9.18
C GLN A 826 -94.84 12.91 8.70
N ARG A 827 -93.84 13.03 9.58
CA ARG A 827 -92.52 13.54 9.21
C ARG A 827 -91.70 12.39 8.63
N LEU A 828 -91.14 12.58 7.44
CA LEU A 828 -90.34 11.55 6.76
C LEU A 828 -89.18 12.21 6.03
N PHE A 829 -88.03 11.56 5.98
CA PHE A 829 -86.95 11.95 5.08
C PHE A 829 -87.29 11.47 3.68
N VAL A 830 -87.30 12.40 2.71
CA VAL A 830 -87.63 12.11 1.31
C VAL A 830 -86.52 12.62 0.41
N SER A 831 -86.06 11.78 -0.51
CA SER A 831 -85.02 12.12 -1.49
C SER A 831 -85.55 12.87 -2.71
N ASP A 832 -86.85 13.22 -2.70
CA ASP A 832 -87.56 13.95 -3.76
C ASP A 832 -88.46 15.02 -3.07
N PRO A 833 -88.14 16.32 -3.19
CA PRO A 833 -87.55 16.96 -4.36
C PRO A 833 -86.01 17.01 -4.38
N LEU A 834 -85.44 16.74 -5.57
CA LEU A 834 -84.07 17.12 -5.93
C LEU A 834 -83.85 18.61 -5.65
N VAL A 835 -82.67 18.99 -5.17
CA VAL A 835 -82.21 20.38 -5.23
C VAL A 835 -82.06 20.73 -6.72
N VAL A 836 -83.14 21.20 -7.35
CA VAL A 836 -83.16 21.56 -8.77
C VAL A 836 -82.60 22.97 -8.91
N ARG A 837 -81.64 23.16 -9.83
CA ARG A 837 -81.17 24.47 -10.30
C ARG A 837 -82.36 25.39 -10.60
N ASP A 838 -82.55 26.44 -9.81
CA ASP A 838 -83.20 27.66 -10.31
C ASP A 838 -82.12 28.49 -11.03
N ARG A 839 -82.12 28.41 -12.37
CA ARG A 839 -81.39 29.37 -13.21
C ARG A 839 -82.25 30.63 -13.29
N CYS A 840 -81.69 31.76 -12.86
CA CYS A 840 -81.97 33.08 -13.45
C CYS A 840 -80.66 33.66 -13.96
#